data_AF-A0A950KWV6-F1
#
_entry.id   AF-A0A950KWV6-F1
#
_cell.length_a   1.000
_cell.length_b   1.000
_cell.length_c   1.000
_cell.angle_alpha   90.00
_cell.angle_beta   90.00
_cell.angle_gamma   90.00
#
_symmetry.space_group_name_H-M   'P 1'
#
loop_
_entity.id
_entity.type
_entity.pdbx_description
1 polymer ?
#
loop_
_entity_poly.entity_id
_entity_poly.type
_entity_poly.pdbx_seq_one_letter_code
_entity_poly.pdbx_strand_id
1 'polypeptide(L)'
;MSDQRPVRAILVKGRLPPQGAAFTLSGAPLGLARTTFEFTSRPLFTSIGRDGALGIAAAPSTWHIAEAAELDAAHGWDVCHALAGSGLGLAGSAVEFAEPDLQQQWTFGEDAAHALRAAGGCDEIWNQDGTFPPHPADDAHPLWYRDAEHSNFAGGAGDGAGICIAHLDTGISPHDTQPVNLRADLQRNFVDANFPNDATDRSPTSGLLNLLGHGTATIAILAGAGAGGGAPIGAAPGASVVPVRVANGVVLFSNSSVAQGFDYVHALLQDPATRVHVVTMSMGGLASQAWADAINALYEAGVFVVTAAGNNHGNLPTRNIVYPARFRRVVAATGAMSDFTPYADQRGLVMAGNYGPASKMDTALAAFSPNTPWARIGCPHTVDHNGSGTSSTSPQIAAAAALYWQAHHAALDDPAQYPEAWMRIEAVRAALFGAAARKTADVEHFGQGTLRALEALAIAPPASATLKKQPPDSASFALLRIFTGLGLAAAAGSPQQRMLEVEALQLSQSAALEALLPDPEQPPDDPKQRAAVAEALASDPHASQALRDALKPLVTGQIHPVATPAATPLSAMDKLHLEHAMQPQVSPPGKRRLRVYAYDPALEVQLETYAINQAVVDVRWEGLEPGPVGEYIEVVDVDPSSRCCYAPVDLDDPYVLVQNGRAPAESDAQFHQQMVYAVAMKTIEHFEHALGRVALWSPHATGSGTSYAASYVQRLRIYPHALREANAYYSPDKKALLLGYFPAQTKNVGVNAPGTLVFGCLSYDIVAHETTHALLDGLHRRYSEQTNPDVLAFHEAMADIVALFQHFTLPEALRDQIAKTRGDLTQENLLSELAYQFGQAEKGHGALRDALGHYDDTGTWIANKPTGEEYMSATEPHDRGSVLVAAVFDAFLRIYRIRCADLFRLASAGTGVLPPGNIPHDLVERLAQEASKVAKQWLDICIRALDYCPPVDPTFGDYLRALITADRDLVPDDDRSYRIAFISAFRDRGIFAQGVRYLAERSLAWEPPPQPFKNLKHILARMTLNWDLDSKRREAYDTSNHNAALFHGWLMSDDVSKDELDMLCLYRGGCEDFEIVKGIPGTLANFEVHSVRPARRIGPDDQTRTQLIVEITQTWRSPGYNDYRGGVTLIVDLVANEVRYVVRKRVDSEARFRAQQGLPDAGGATALSDGEEASLHDNYYDPRNVGREPFAMLHRSSATMVGR
;
A
#
# COMPACT_ATOMS: atom_id res chain seq x y z
N MET A 1 -8.13 2.17 -32.01
CA MET A 1 -9.52 1.65 -31.95
C MET A 1 -9.94 1.74 -30.51
N SER A 2 -11.10 2.36 -30.21
CA SER A 2 -11.60 2.45 -28.84
C SER A 2 -11.94 1.04 -28.34
N ASP A 3 -11.29 0.59 -27.27
CA ASP A 3 -11.80 -0.58 -26.53
C ASP A 3 -13.06 -0.11 -25.79
N GLN A 4 -14.23 -0.33 -26.39
CA GLN A 4 -15.52 -0.01 -25.76
C GLN A 4 -15.81 -1.06 -24.67
N ARG A 5 -15.63 -0.69 -23.40
CA ARG A 5 -16.08 -1.47 -22.24
C ARG A 5 -17.61 -1.38 -22.03
N PRO A 6 -18.26 -2.28 -21.26
CA PRO A 6 -19.71 -2.54 -21.30
C PRO A 6 -20.60 -1.28 -21.20
N VAL A 7 -21.54 -1.15 -22.13
CA VAL A 7 -22.57 -0.11 -22.14
C VAL A 7 -23.54 -0.40 -20.99
N ARG A 8 -23.54 0.39 -19.90
CA ARG A 8 -24.46 0.19 -18.76
C ARG A 8 -25.77 0.97 -18.87
N ALA A 9 -25.84 1.91 -19.81
CA ALA A 9 -26.97 2.81 -19.99
C ALA A 9 -27.18 3.18 -21.47
N ILE A 10 -28.39 3.61 -21.79
CA ILE A 10 -28.75 4.18 -23.09
C ILE A 10 -29.42 5.54 -22.89
N LEU A 11 -29.22 6.44 -23.83
CA LEU A 11 -29.84 7.77 -23.87
C LEU A 11 -31.08 7.69 -24.75
N VAL A 12 -32.25 8.03 -24.20
CA VAL A 12 -33.54 7.90 -24.89
C VAL A 12 -34.26 9.23 -24.91
N LYS A 13 -34.62 9.72 -26.10
CA LYS A 13 -35.49 10.87 -26.29
C LYS A 13 -36.91 10.37 -26.51
N GLY A 14 -37.83 10.72 -25.61
CA GLY A 14 -39.21 10.27 -25.72
C GLY A 14 -40.08 10.62 -24.52
N ARG A 15 -41.26 9.99 -24.45
CA ARG A 15 -42.18 10.06 -23.30
C ARG A 15 -42.03 8.78 -22.48
N LEU A 16 -41.18 8.82 -21.46
CA LEU A 16 -40.92 7.71 -20.55
C LEU A 16 -41.70 7.86 -19.23
N PRO A 17 -41.87 6.76 -18.45
CA PRO A 17 -42.47 6.80 -17.12
C PRO A 17 -41.75 7.79 -16.18
N PRO A 18 -42.42 8.29 -15.12
CA PRO A 18 -41.81 9.18 -14.14
C PRO A 18 -40.60 8.53 -13.43
N GLN A 19 -39.68 9.38 -12.95
CA GLN A 19 -38.39 9.00 -12.37
C GLN A 19 -38.51 7.86 -11.35
N GLY A 20 -37.68 6.81 -11.53
CA GLY A 20 -37.63 5.65 -10.64
C GLY A 20 -38.64 4.54 -10.93
N ALA A 21 -39.57 4.72 -11.87
CA ALA A 21 -40.43 3.64 -12.33
C ALA A 21 -39.65 2.68 -13.24
N ALA A 22 -39.59 1.41 -12.85
CA ALA A 22 -39.07 0.34 -13.70
C ALA A 22 -40.00 0.11 -14.89
N PHE A 23 -39.42 -0.08 -16.07
CA PHE A 23 -40.16 -0.50 -17.25
C PHE A 23 -39.40 -1.63 -17.95
N THR A 24 -40.16 -2.59 -18.45
CA THR A 24 -39.62 -3.75 -19.14
C THR A 24 -39.65 -3.53 -20.65
N LEU A 25 -38.54 -3.86 -21.28
CA LEU A 25 -38.40 -3.78 -22.72
C LEU A 25 -38.24 -5.21 -23.26
N SER A 26 -39.24 -5.66 -24.03
CA SER A 26 -39.15 -6.92 -24.76
C SER A 26 -38.35 -6.68 -26.04
N GLY A 27 -37.06 -7.00 -26.04
CA GLY A 27 -36.24 -7.02 -27.25
C GLY A 27 -36.68 -8.13 -28.22
N ALA A 28 -36.58 -7.85 -29.52
CA ALA A 28 -36.64 -8.87 -30.56
C ALA A 28 -35.40 -9.81 -30.47
N PRO A 29 -35.43 -11.02 -31.05
CA PRO A 29 -34.48 -12.07 -30.71
C PRO A 29 -33.06 -11.72 -31.21
N LEU A 30 -32.20 -11.30 -30.29
CA LEU A 30 -30.75 -11.45 -30.42
C LEU A 30 -30.47 -12.95 -30.35
N GLY A 31 -29.87 -13.52 -31.39
CA GLY A 31 -29.48 -14.93 -31.53
C GLY A 31 -29.94 -15.90 -30.42
N LEU A 32 -31.02 -16.64 -30.70
CA LEU A 32 -31.53 -17.79 -29.93
C LEU A 32 -32.18 -17.57 -28.54
N ALA A 33 -32.30 -16.35 -27.99
CA ALA A 33 -33.12 -16.12 -26.78
C ALA A 33 -33.85 -14.76 -26.76
N ARG A 34 -35.11 -14.74 -26.29
CA ARG A 34 -35.81 -13.49 -25.95
C ARG A 34 -35.30 -13.01 -24.58
N THR A 35 -34.33 -12.11 -24.59
CA THR A 35 -33.86 -11.44 -23.37
C THR A 35 -34.77 -10.25 -23.10
N THR A 36 -35.38 -10.22 -21.91
CA THR A 36 -36.16 -9.07 -21.44
C THR A 36 -35.26 -8.26 -20.53
N PHE A 37 -35.10 -6.97 -20.81
CA PHE A 37 -34.29 -6.07 -20.00
C PHE A 37 -35.21 -5.19 -19.15
N GLU A 38 -34.90 -5.09 -17.86
CA GLU A 38 -35.56 -4.17 -16.94
C GLU A 38 -34.72 -2.90 -16.83
N PHE A 39 -35.33 -1.77 -17.16
CA PHE A 39 -34.66 -0.47 -17.13
C PHE A 39 -35.24 0.42 -16.05
N THR A 40 -34.36 1.21 -15.44
CA THR A 40 -34.75 2.37 -14.63
C THR A 40 -34.40 3.64 -15.38
N SER A 41 -35.31 4.62 -15.42
CA SER A 41 -35.07 5.89 -16.12
C SER A 41 -34.99 7.10 -15.19
N ARG A 42 -34.13 8.04 -15.57
CA ARG A 42 -34.02 9.37 -14.98
C ARG A 42 -33.84 10.42 -16.08
N PRO A 43 -34.31 11.67 -15.90
CA PRO A 43 -34.07 12.72 -16.88
C PRO A 43 -32.57 12.95 -17.11
N LEU A 44 -32.16 13.02 -18.38
CA LEU A 44 -30.82 13.47 -18.78
C LEU A 44 -30.73 14.99 -18.63
N PHE A 45 -31.74 15.68 -19.18
CA PHE A 45 -31.87 17.13 -19.12
C PHE A 45 -32.92 17.54 -18.08
N THR A 46 -32.48 18.38 -17.16
CA THR A 46 -33.30 18.96 -16.11
C THR A 46 -33.73 20.40 -16.43
N SER A 47 -33.01 21.08 -17.32
CA SER A 47 -33.28 22.44 -17.76
C SER A 47 -33.63 22.51 -19.25
N ILE A 48 -32.87 21.86 -20.11
CA ILE A 48 -33.05 21.92 -21.57
C ILE A 48 -34.35 21.20 -21.97
N GLY A 49 -35.19 21.87 -22.76
CA GLY A 49 -36.44 21.30 -23.30
C GLY A 49 -37.63 21.27 -22.34
N ARG A 50 -37.55 21.94 -21.16
CA ARG A 50 -38.66 22.11 -20.24
C ARG A 50 -39.33 23.48 -20.39
N ASP A 51 -40.16 23.64 -21.42
CA ASP A 51 -41.12 24.75 -21.46
C ASP A 51 -42.31 24.41 -20.57
N GLY A 52 -42.77 25.37 -19.75
CA GLY A 52 -43.81 25.22 -18.72
C GLY A 52 -45.23 24.92 -19.24
N ALA A 53 -45.40 23.88 -20.06
CA ALA A 53 -46.69 23.42 -20.56
C ALA A 53 -47.41 22.58 -19.49
N LEU A 54 -48.39 23.20 -18.82
CA LEU A 54 -49.39 22.55 -17.99
C LEU A 54 -50.31 21.66 -18.86
N GLY A 55 -49.91 20.43 -19.16
CA GLY A 55 -50.79 19.45 -19.82
C GLY A 55 -50.12 18.12 -20.22
N ILE A 56 -50.56 17.02 -19.62
CA ILE A 56 -50.01 15.65 -19.80
C ILE A 56 -50.18 15.12 -21.25
N ALA A 57 -51.11 15.68 -22.04
CA ALA A 57 -51.38 15.26 -23.41
C ALA A 57 -50.53 15.96 -24.49
N ALA A 58 -49.81 17.05 -24.14
CA ALA A 58 -49.07 17.89 -25.10
C ALA A 58 -47.59 18.14 -24.71
N ALA A 59 -47.07 17.43 -23.71
CA ALA A 59 -45.69 17.61 -23.26
C ALA A 59 -44.67 17.18 -24.35
N PRO A 60 -43.60 17.97 -24.58
CA PRO A 60 -42.55 17.65 -25.55
C PRO A 60 -41.73 16.41 -25.14
N SER A 61 -41.16 15.71 -26.12
CA SER A 61 -40.22 14.60 -25.88
C SER A 61 -39.01 15.12 -25.11
N THR A 62 -38.58 14.41 -24.06
CA THR A 62 -37.40 14.78 -23.25
C THR A 62 -36.38 13.65 -23.23
N TRP A 63 -35.11 14.01 -23.03
CA TRP A 63 -34.02 13.05 -22.94
C TRP A 63 -33.96 12.43 -21.55
N HIS A 64 -33.76 11.12 -21.52
CA HIS A 64 -33.62 10.30 -20.32
C HIS A 64 -32.40 9.40 -20.43
N ILE A 65 -31.77 9.10 -19.29
CA ILE A 65 -30.81 8.02 -19.14
C ILE A 65 -31.60 6.81 -18.66
N ALA A 66 -31.54 5.70 -19.39
CA ALA A 66 -32.12 4.43 -19.00
C ALA A 66 -31.00 3.43 -18.66
N GLU A 67 -30.94 3.01 -17.41
CA GLU A 67 -29.90 2.13 -16.85
C GLU A 67 -30.46 0.70 -16.66
N ALA A 68 -29.65 -0.32 -16.95
CA ALA A 68 -30.00 -1.73 -16.78
C ALA A 68 -28.84 -2.53 -16.16
N ALA A 69 -29.17 -3.62 -15.46
CA ALA A 69 -28.21 -4.40 -14.67
C ALA A 69 -27.18 -5.19 -15.52
N GLU A 70 -27.56 -5.64 -16.72
CA GLU A 70 -26.69 -6.37 -17.64
C GLU A 70 -26.97 -5.92 -19.09
N LEU A 71 -26.11 -5.05 -19.64
CA LEU A 71 -26.00 -4.83 -21.09
C LEU A 71 -24.55 -5.15 -21.50
N ASP A 72 -24.38 -6.08 -22.42
CA ASP A 72 -23.09 -6.31 -23.08
C ASP A 72 -22.85 -5.21 -24.13
N ALA A 73 -21.65 -4.62 -24.15
CA ALA A 73 -21.26 -3.54 -25.08
C ALA A 73 -21.35 -3.95 -26.55
N ALA A 74 -21.22 -5.25 -26.84
CA ALA A 74 -21.14 -5.75 -28.22
C ALA A 74 -22.36 -5.39 -29.09
N HIS A 75 -23.48 -4.95 -28.51
CA HIS A 75 -24.73 -4.69 -29.26
C HIS A 75 -25.53 -3.46 -28.75
N GLY A 76 -24.88 -2.45 -28.16
CA GLY A 76 -25.57 -1.26 -27.60
C GLY A 76 -26.46 -0.52 -28.61
N TRP A 77 -26.04 -0.44 -29.87
CA TRP A 77 -26.85 0.10 -30.97
C TRP A 77 -28.02 -0.81 -31.37
N ASP A 78 -27.89 -2.14 -31.33
CA ASP A 78 -29.01 -3.05 -31.60
C ASP A 78 -30.14 -2.89 -30.57
N VAL A 79 -29.79 -2.68 -29.30
CA VAL A 79 -30.76 -2.36 -28.25
C VAL A 79 -31.49 -1.06 -28.58
N CYS A 80 -30.76 -0.01 -28.93
CA CYS A 80 -31.36 1.28 -29.32
C CYS A 80 -32.30 1.11 -30.53
N HIS A 81 -31.89 0.40 -31.57
CA HIS A 81 -32.70 0.15 -32.76
C HIS A 81 -33.96 -0.67 -32.48
N ALA A 82 -33.87 -1.66 -31.58
CA ALA A 82 -35.03 -2.43 -31.14
C ALA A 82 -36.06 -1.57 -30.39
N LEU A 83 -35.61 -0.56 -29.65
CA LEU A 83 -36.47 0.35 -28.89
C LEU A 83 -37.28 1.29 -29.75
N ALA A 84 -36.64 1.88 -30.76
CA ALA A 84 -37.33 2.73 -31.72
C ALA A 84 -38.37 1.96 -32.55
N GLY A 85 -38.14 0.66 -32.80
CA GLY A 85 -39.05 -0.19 -33.58
C GLY A 85 -40.22 -0.80 -32.79
N SER A 86 -40.02 -1.16 -31.52
CA SER A 86 -41.00 -1.95 -30.73
C SER A 86 -41.89 -1.12 -29.80
N GLY A 87 -41.49 0.12 -29.50
CA GLY A 87 -42.13 0.94 -28.48
C GLY A 87 -41.96 0.38 -27.05
N LEU A 88 -42.53 1.06 -26.06
CA LEU A 88 -42.36 0.75 -24.63
C LEU A 88 -43.45 -0.17 -24.06
N GLY A 89 -44.35 -0.71 -24.90
CA GLY A 89 -45.49 -1.54 -24.46
C GLY A 89 -46.53 -0.84 -23.57
N LEU A 90 -46.37 0.46 -23.30
CA LEU A 90 -47.25 1.27 -22.46
C LEU A 90 -48.09 2.25 -23.32
N ALA A 91 -49.37 2.42 -22.99
CA ALA A 91 -50.24 3.34 -23.70
C ALA A 91 -49.81 4.80 -23.46
N GLY A 92 -49.40 5.51 -24.52
CA GLY A 92 -49.02 6.93 -24.49
C GLY A 92 -47.52 7.23 -24.43
N SER A 93 -46.66 6.21 -24.29
CA SER A 93 -45.20 6.33 -24.33
C SER A 93 -44.67 6.10 -25.76
N ALA A 94 -43.85 7.01 -26.26
CA ALA A 94 -43.24 6.93 -27.59
C ALA A 94 -41.74 7.25 -27.49
N VAL A 95 -40.90 6.40 -28.10
CA VAL A 95 -39.46 6.63 -28.27
C VAL A 95 -39.24 7.33 -29.60
N GLU A 96 -38.70 8.54 -29.57
CA GLU A 96 -38.44 9.36 -30.75
C GLU A 96 -37.01 9.18 -31.29
N PHE A 97 -36.07 8.86 -30.39
CA PHE A 97 -34.68 8.60 -30.71
C PHE A 97 -34.00 7.87 -29.54
N ALA A 98 -33.01 7.02 -29.80
CA ALA A 98 -32.15 6.44 -28.78
C ALA A 98 -30.72 6.30 -29.28
N GLU A 99 -29.75 6.46 -28.39
CA GLU A 99 -28.32 6.20 -28.64
C GLU A 99 -27.67 5.56 -27.42
N PRO A 100 -26.62 4.74 -27.57
CA PRO A 100 -25.91 4.16 -26.45
C PRO A 100 -25.14 5.23 -25.65
N ASP A 101 -25.11 5.09 -24.32
CA ASP A 101 -24.23 5.90 -23.47
C ASP A 101 -22.82 5.28 -23.48
N LEU A 102 -22.06 5.61 -24.53
CA LEU A 102 -20.72 5.06 -24.72
C LEU A 102 -19.74 5.66 -23.71
N GLN A 103 -19.05 4.80 -22.97
CA GLN A 103 -17.84 5.19 -22.24
C GLN A 103 -16.68 5.23 -23.23
N GLN A 104 -16.23 6.44 -23.54
CA GLN A 104 -15.21 6.65 -24.56
C GLN A 104 -13.83 6.41 -23.96
N GLN A 105 -13.11 5.38 -24.44
CA GLN A 105 -11.72 5.09 -24.09
C GLN A 105 -10.82 5.13 -25.32
N TRP A 106 -9.79 5.99 -25.30
CA TRP A 106 -8.77 6.04 -26.34
C TRP A 106 -7.45 5.47 -25.78
N THR A 107 -6.99 4.35 -26.32
CA THR A 107 -5.69 3.78 -25.97
C THR A 107 -4.58 4.53 -26.69
N PHE A 108 -3.74 5.24 -25.93
CA PHE A 108 -2.57 5.95 -26.44
C PHE A 108 -1.30 5.35 -25.83
N GLY A 109 -0.21 5.30 -26.60
CA GLY A 109 1.07 4.72 -26.18
C GLY A 109 1.86 5.53 -25.13
N GLU A 110 1.19 6.34 -24.31
CA GLU A 110 1.83 7.24 -23.33
C GLU A 110 1.51 6.90 -21.87
N ASP A 111 0.87 5.76 -21.56
CA ASP A 111 0.60 5.35 -20.18
C ASP A 111 1.88 5.30 -19.32
N ALA A 112 3.04 4.99 -19.94
CA ALA A 112 4.33 4.98 -19.26
C ALA A 112 4.90 6.39 -18.99
N ALA A 113 4.77 7.33 -19.93
CA ALA A 113 5.29 8.69 -19.75
C ALA A 113 4.46 9.44 -18.71
N HIS A 114 3.12 9.30 -18.76
CA HIS A 114 2.17 9.88 -17.82
C HIS A 114 2.26 9.28 -16.40
N ALA A 115 2.45 7.97 -16.27
CA ALA A 115 2.70 7.32 -14.99
C ALA A 115 4.07 7.70 -14.38
N LEU A 116 5.10 7.93 -15.21
CA LEU A 116 6.38 8.48 -14.74
C LEU A 116 6.22 9.90 -14.18
N ARG A 117 5.26 10.70 -14.69
CA ARG A 117 4.93 12.06 -14.20
C ARG A 117 4.29 12.09 -12.83
N ALA A 118 3.50 11.05 -12.52
CA ALA A 118 2.94 10.87 -11.19
C ALA A 118 3.96 10.31 -10.17
N ALA A 119 5.10 9.77 -10.64
CA ALA A 119 6.16 9.20 -9.81
C ALA A 119 7.33 10.17 -9.53
N GLY A 120 7.41 11.30 -10.24
CA GLY A 120 8.41 12.35 -9.99
C GLY A 120 8.09 13.12 -8.70
N GLY A 121 9.12 13.40 -7.89
CA GLY A 121 8.96 14.20 -6.66
C GLY A 121 8.43 15.61 -6.97
N CYS A 122 7.70 16.22 -6.03
CA CYS A 122 7.16 17.57 -6.20
C CYS A 122 8.24 18.68 -6.32
N ASP A 123 9.50 18.35 -6.01
CA ASP A 123 10.64 19.28 -6.08
C ASP A 123 11.24 19.40 -7.49
N GLU A 124 10.87 18.52 -8.43
CA GLU A 124 11.39 18.55 -9.81
C GLU A 124 10.42 19.31 -10.72
N ILE A 125 10.89 20.42 -11.32
CA ILE A 125 10.16 21.17 -12.37
C ILE A 125 10.58 20.64 -13.74
N TRP A 126 9.61 20.29 -14.56
CA TRP A 126 9.89 19.78 -15.90
C TRP A 126 9.90 20.88 -16.94
N ASN A 127 11.06 21.04 -17.57
CA ASN A 127 11.29 22.05 -18.60
C ASN A 127 10.63 21.69 -19.93
N GLN A 128 10.63 22.63 -20.87
CA GLN A 128 10.09 22.45 -22.22
C GLN A 128 10.60 21.16 -22.88
N ASP A 129 9.68 20.42 -23.52
CA ASP A 129 10.00 19.20 -24.24
C ASP A 129 10.77 19.56 -25.52
N GLY A 130 12.02 19.07 -25.58
CA GLY A 130 12.94 19.32 -26.70
C GLY A 130 12.61 18.58 -27.99
N THR A 131 11.55 17.75 -28.01
CA THR A 131 11.01 17.18 -29.26
C THR A 131 10.25 18.21 -30.08
N PHE A 132 9.78 19.29 -29.45
CA PHE A 132 9.09 20.40 -30.11
C PHE A 132 10.00 21.64 -30.20
N PRO A 133 9.73 22.58 -31.13
CA PRO A 133 10.48 23.83 -31.21
C PRO A 133 10.51 24.54 -29.86
N PRO A 134 11.70 24.76 -29.27
CA PRO A 134 11.81 25.47 -28.01
C PRO A 134 11.51 26.94 -28.25
N HIS A 135 10.72 27.56 -27.37
CA HIS A 135 10.72 29.01 -27.29
C HIS A 135 12.00 29.42 -26.55
N PRO A 136 12.77 30.46 -26.97
CA PRO A 136 13.94 30.92 -26.25
C PRO A 136 13.57 31.21 -24.80
N ALA A 137 13.89 30.26 -23.93
CA ALA A 137 13.61 30.32 -22.52
C ALA A 137 14.88 30.87 -21.87
N ASP A 138 14.88 32.18 -21.62
CA ASP A 138 15.48 32.58 -20.35
C ASP A 138 14.50 32.15 -19.26
N ASP A 139 15.02 31.71 -18.11
CA ASP A 139 14.27 31.37 -16.89
C ASP A 139 13.29 32.48 -16.41
N ALA A 140 13.23 33.61 -17.11
CA ALA A 140 12.38 34.77 -16.90
C ALA A 140 10.97 34.69 -17.56
N HIS A 141 10.72 33.80 -18.55
CA HIS A 141 9.46 33.82 -19.33
C HIS A 141 8.72 32.47 -19.46
N PRO A 142 8.24 31.88 -18.35
CA PRO A 142 7.46 30.64 -18.34
C PRO A 142 6.07 30.75 -19.02
N LEU A 143 5.63 31.96 -19.39
CA LEU A 143 4.32 32.26 -19.95
C LEU A 143 4.37 32.75 -21.40
N TRP A 144 5.30 32.23 -22.22
CA TRP A 144 5.54 32.68 -23.61
C TRP A 144 4.27 32.75 -24.46
N TYR A 145 3.33 31.82 -24.31
CA TYR A 145 2.07 31.83 -25.08
C TYR A 145 1.28 33.14 -24.93
N ARG A 146 1.51 33.91 -23.86
CA ARG A 146 0.85 35.18 -23.56
C ARG A 146 1.50 36.41 -24.16
N ASP A 147 2.72 36.30 -24.66
CA ASP A 147 3.48 37.44 -25.14
C ASP A 147 2.84 38.11 -26.37
N ALA A 148 3.39 39.25 -26.74
CA ALA A 148 2.87 40.06 -27.84
C ALA A 148 3.05 39.41 -29.23
N GLU A 149 3.89 38.38 -29.38
CA GLU A 149 4.12 37.68 -30.65
C GLU A 149 3.18 36.48 -30.84
N HIS A 150 2.76 35.85 -29.74
CA HIS A 150 1.91 34.67 -29.68
C HIS A 150 0.43 35.03 -29.46
N SER A 151 -0.24 34.53 -28.40
CA SER A 151 -1.68 34.81 -28.18
C SER A 151 -1.99 36.23 -27.75
N ASN A 152 -0.98 37.03 -27.43
CA ASN A 152 -1.10 38.47 -27.15
C ASN A 152 -2.11 38.78 -26.04
N PHE A 153 -1.80 38.30 -24.82
CA PHE A 153 -2.55 38.60 -23.59
C PHE A 153 -1.86 39.67 -22.72
N ALA A 154 -0.61 40.01 -23.00
CA ALA A 154 0.19 40.96 -22.21
C ALA A 154 -0.14 42.43 -22.57
N GLY A 155 -0.91 43.15 -21.74
CA GLY A 155 -1.22 44.56 -22.01
C GLY A 155 -2.28 45.28 -21.15
N GLY A 156 -2.88 44.64 -20.13
CA GLY A 156 -3.67 45.35 -19.10
C GLY A 156 -5.04 45.92 -19.54
N ALA A 157 -5.59 45.53 -20.69
CA ALA A 157 -6.88 46.02 -21.18
C ALA A 157 -8.11 45.37 -20.50
N GLY A 158 -7.90 44.32 -19.70
CA GLY A 158 -8.93 43.59 -18.96
C GLY A 158 -8.36 42.30 -18.34
N ASP A 159 -9.03 41.78 -17.32
CA ASP A 159 -8.66 40.55 -16.60
C ASP A 159 -9.77 39.48 -16.67
N GLY A 160 -10.91 39.78 -17.29
CA GLY A 160 -12.09 38.91 -17.36
C GLY A 160 -13.10 39.14 -16.22
N ALA A 161 -12.85 40.09 -15.31
CA ALA A 161 -13.77 40.39 -14.21
C ALA A 161 -15.20 40.68 -14.69
N GLY A 162 -16.17 40.11 -13.98
CA GLY A 162 -17.60 40.18 -14.32
C GLY A 162 -18.07 39.11 -15.31
N ILE A 163 -17.16 38.36 -15.93
CA ILE A 163 -17.50 37.27 -16.85
C ILE A 163 -17.36 35.93 -16.13
N CYS A 164 -18.39 35.09 -16.27
CA CYS A 164 -18.43 33.73 -15.72
C CYS A 164 -18.16 32.68 -16.80
N ILE A 165 -17.20 31.79 -16.52
CA ILE A 165 -16.76 30.72 -17.42
C ILE A 165 -17.04 29.37 -16.75
N ALA A 166 -17.75 28.47 -17.43
CA ALA A 166 -17.85 27.08 -17.00
C ALA A 166 -16.69 26.26 -17.56
N HIS A 167 -15.95 25.62 -16.68
CA HIS A 167 -14.81 24.76 -17.00
C HIS A 167 -15.24 23.30 -16.85
N LEU A 168 -15.52 22.65 -17.98
CA LEU A 168 -15.93 21.24 -18.04
C LEU A 168 -14.70 20.38 -18.25
N ASP A 169 -14.24 19.68 -17.21
CA ASP A 169 -12.98 18.92 -17.25
C ASP A 169 -12.97 17.73 -16.26
N THR A 170 -11.79 17.18 -15.94
CA THR A 170 -11.60 16.03 -15.02
C THR A 170 -11.77 16.38 -13.54
N GLY A 171 -12.02 17.65 -13.24
CA GLY A 171 -12.05 18.19 -11.88
C GLY A 171 -10.78 18.95 -11.52
N ILE A 172 -10.77 19.51 -10.32
CA ILE A 172 -9.71 20.39 -9.83
C ILE A 172 -9.10 19.86 -8.52
N SER A 173 -7.83 20.14 -8.27
CA SER A 173 -7.12 19.79 -7.03
C SER A 173 -6.56 21.03 -6.34
N PRO A 174 -6.40 21.06 -5.01
CA PRO A 174 -5.68 22.12 -4.30
C PRO A 174 -4.32 22.44 -4.95
N HIS A 175 -4.17 23.67 -5.44
CA HIS A 175 -2.96 24.16 -6.09
C HIS A 175 -2.89 25.69 -5.99
N ASP A 176 -1.69 26.27 -5.87
CA ASP A 176 -1.47 27.73 -5.73
C ASP A 176 -1.99 28.53 -6.93
N THR A 177 -2.10 27.88 -8.07
CA THR A 177 -2.54 28.49 -9.33
C THR A 177 -4.04 28.38 -9.54
N GLN A 178 -4.83 28.01 -8.51
CA GLN A 178 -6.28 28.03 -8.62
C GLN A 178 -6.77 29.44 -8.98
N PRO A 179 -7.87 29.56 -9.76
CA PRO A 179 -8.45 30.86 -10.05
C PRO A 179 -8.87 31.60 -8.78
N VAL A 180 -8.55 32.90 -8.71
CA VAL A 180 -8.91 33.73 -7.54
C VAL A 180 -10.43 33.80 -7.35
N ASN A 181 -11.18 33.85 -8.45
CA ASN A 181 -12.65 33.95 -8.46
C ASN A 181 -13.31 32.59 -8.76
N LEU A 182 -12.80 31.51 -8.18
CA LEU A 182 -13.41 30.18 -8.33
C LEU A 182 -14.78 30.12 -7.63
N ARG A 183 -15.84 29.82 -8.39
CA ARG A 183 -17.23 29.66 -7.90
C ARG A 183 -17.46 28.25 -7.38
N ALA A 184 -16.79 27.92 -6.28
CA ALA A 184 -16.93 26.62 -5.60
C ALA A 184 -18.36 26.37 -5.10
N ASP A 185 -19.16 27.42 -4.90
CA ASP A 185 -20.59 27.34 -4.57
C ASP A 185 -21.45 26.77 -5.71
N LEU A 186 -20.97 26.88 -6.95
CA LEU A 186 -21.64 26.39 -8.16
C LEU A 186 -21.00 25.13 -8.73
N GLN A 187 -20.01 24.54 -8.05
CA GLN A 187 -19.32 23.38 -8.59
C GLN A 187 -20.23 22.15 -8.69
N ARG A 188 -19.96 21.29 -9.69
CA ARG A 188 -20.79 20.11 -9.93
C ARG A 188 -19.96 18.92 -10.41
N ASN A 189 -20.40 17.72 -10.06
CA ASN A 189 -19.75 16.47 -10.43
C ASN A 189 -20.76 15.49 -11.02
N PHE A 190 -20.48 15.04 -12.24
CA PHE A 190 -21.31 14.07 -12.99
C PHE A 190 -20.63 12.70 -13.13
N VAL A 191 -19.52 12.49 -12.43
CA VAL A 191 -18.71 11.27 -12.50
C VAL A 191 -18.82 10.45 -11.23
N ASP A 192 -18.77 11.10 -10.06
CA ASP A 192 -18.92 10.45 -8.76
C ASP A 192 -20.24 10.87 -8.09
N ALA A 193 -21.20 9.95 -8.09
CA ALA A 193 -22.53 10.16 -7.54
C ALA A 193 -22.54 10.39 -6.01
N ASN A 194 -21.47 10.02 -5.29
CA ASN A 194 -21.35 10.28 -3.85
C ASN A 194 -21.00 11.74 -3.55
N PHE A 195 -20.44 12.46 -4.52
CA PHE A 195 -19.96 13.83 -4.36
C PHE A 195 -20.52 14.77 -5.44
N PRO A 196 -21.85 14.83 -5.65
CA PRO A 196 -22.46 15.50 -6.81
C PRO A 196 -22.23 17.02 -6.84
N ASN A 197 -21.92 17.63 -5.70
CA ASN A 197 -21.65 19.06 -5.54
C ASN A 197 -20.18 19.36 -5.26
N ASP A 198 -19.28 18.46 -5.63
CA ASP A 198 -17.84 18.62 -5.41
C ASP A 198 -17.06 18.17 -6.65
N ALA A 199 -16.53 19.15 -7.37
CA ALA A 199 -15.75 18.95 -8.59
C ALA A 199 -14.27 18.62 -8.31
N THR A 200 -13.90 18.33 -7.06
CA THR A 200 -12.53 17.93 -6.70
C THR A 200 -12.14 16.65 -7.44
N ASP A 201 -10.96 16.64 -8.05
CA ASP A 201 -10.36 15.42 -8.61
C ASP A 201 -9.81 14.56 -7.46
N ARG A 202 -10.61 13.57 -7.07
CA ARG A 202 -10.35 12.61 -5.99
C ARG A 202 -9.84 11.26 -6.50
N SER A 203 -9.51 11.18 -7.79
CA SER A 203 -9.11 9.92 -8.42
C SER A 203 -7.83 9.39 -7.74
N PRO A 204 -7.77 8.11 -7.33
CA PRO A 204 -6.62 7.57 -6.60
C PRO A 204 -5.33 7.79 -7.41
N THR A 205 -4.25 8.16 -6.72
CA THR A 205 -2.92 8.45 -7.30
C THR A 205 -2.26 7.25 -7.99
N SER A 206 -2.86 6.06 -7.90
CA SER A 206 -2.43 4.83 -8.54
C SER A 206 -3.48 4.34 -9.55
N GLY A 207 -3.37 4.77 -10.80
CA GLY A 207 -4.19 4.26 -11.90
C GLY A 207 -3.53 4.55 -13.25
N LEU A 208 -3.13 3.50 -13.97
CA LEU A 208 -2.32 3.58 -15.20
C LEU A 208 -3.02 4.28 -16.39
N LEU A 209 -4.33 4.54 -16.28
CA LEU A 209 -5.18 5.04 -17.37
C LEU A 209 -5.88 6.38 -17.04
N ASN A 210 -5.59 6.98 -15.89
CA ASN A 210 -6.12 8.30 -15.53
C ASN A 210 -5.10 9.37 -15.94
N LEU A 211 -5.50 10.27 -16.83
CA LEU A 211 -4.75 11.52 -17.08
C LEU A 211 -4.98 12.46 -15.88
N LEU A 212 -4.33 12.11 -14.76
CA LEU A 212 -4.44 12.77 -13.46
C LEU A 212 -4.09 14.27 -13.58
N GLY A 213 -4.92 15.15 -13.00
CA GLY A 213 -4.59 16.57 -12.90
C GLY A 213 -4.84 17.42 -14.14
N HIS A 214 -5.38 16.84 -15.21
CA HIS A 214 -5.65 17.56 -16.45
C HIS A 214 -6.50 18.83 -16.24
N GLY A 215 -7.63 18.72 -15.53
CA GLY A 215 -8.48 19.88 -15.23
C GLY A 215 -7.79 20.94 -14.37
N THR A 216 -6.86 20.55 -13.48
CA THR A 216 -6.07 21.50 -12.67
C THR A 216 -5.08 22.29 -13.53
N ALA A 217 -4.51 21.66 -14.56
CA ALA A 217 -3.62 22.35 -15.49
C ALA A 217 -4.36 23.27 -16.47
N THR A 218 -5.46 22.80 -17.07
CA THR A 218 -6.21 23.59 -18.06
C THR A 218 -6.91 24.80 -17.42
N ILE A 219 -7.42 24.66 -16.18
CA ILE A 219 -7.99 25.79 -15.44
C ILE A 219 -6.92 26.83 -15.05
N ALA A 220 -5.67 26.39 -14.82
CA ALA A 220 -4.55 27.28 -14.56
C ALA A 220 -4.19 28.13 -15.79
N ILE A 221 -4.19 27.54 -16.99
CA ILE A 221 -4.02 28.28 -18.26
C ILE A 221 -5.19 29.25 -18.52
N LEU A 222 -6.41 28.87 -18.12
CA LEU A 222 -7.61 29.70 -18.28
C LEU A 222 -7.57 30.96 -17.41
N ALA A 223 -7.50 30.78 -16.08
CA ALA A 223 -7.72 31.84 -15.10
C ALA A 223 -6.85 31.68 -13.84
N GLY A 224 -5.80 30.87 -13.89
CA GLY A 224 -4.99 30.57 -12.72
C GLY A 224 -4.26 31.77 -12.12
N ALA A 225 -4.25 31.82 -10.79
CA ALA A 225 -3.45 32.76 -10.03
C ALA A 225 -1.94 32.55 -10.25
N GLY A 226 -1.13 33.52 -9.81
CA GLY A 226 0.32 33.37 -9.85
C GLY A 226 0.81 32.48 -8.71
N ALA A 227 1.55 31.43 -9.04
CA ALA A 227 2.22 30.59 -8.04
C ALA A 227 3.13 31.45 -7.14
N GLY A 228 3.10 31.24 -5.82
CA GLY A 228 3.93 31.97 -4.86
C GLY A 228 3.74 33.50 -4.83
N GLY A 229 2.61 34.03 -5.33
CA GLY A 229 2.35 35.48 -5.41
C GLY A 229 2.95 36.18 -6.65
N GLY A 230 3.40 35.40 -7.65
CA GLY A 230 3.89 35.90 -8.93
C GLY A 230 2.80 36.44 -9.87
N ALA A 231 3.18 36.76 -11.11
CA ALA A 231 2.22 37.16 -12.13
C ALA A 231 1.20 36.03 -12.41
N PRO A 232 -0.08 36.34 -12.69
CA PRO A 232 -1.07 35.31 -12.98
C PRO A 232 -0.63 34.41 -14.13
N ILE A 233 -0.83 33.10 -13.98
CA ILE A 233 -0.55 32.13 -15.05
C ILE A 233 -1.65 32.21 -16.11
N GLY A 234 -2.90 32.34 -15.69
CA GLY A 234 -4.06 32.24 -16.55
C GLY A 234 -4.34 33.47 -17.39
N ALA A 235 -4.82 33.26 -18.62
CA ALA A 235 -5.08 34.30 -19.60
C ALA A 235 -6.21 35.27 -19.21
N ALA A 236 -7.18 34.86 -18.38
CA ALA A 236 -8.27 35.70 -17.84
C ALA A 236 -8.38 35.55 -16.31
N PRO A 237 -7.42 36.08 -15.53
CA PRO A 237 -7.29 35.77 -14.10
C PRO A 237 -8.37 36.38 -13.19
N GLY A 238 -9.10 37.39 -13.68
CA GLY A 238 -10.23 38.01 -13.00
C GLY A 238 -11.59 37.36 -13.31
N ALA A 239 -11.66 36.45 -14.28
CA ALA A 239 -12.92 35.76 -14.61
C ALA A 239 -13.38 34.85 -13.46
N SER A 240 -14.69 34.79 -13.25
CA SER A 240 -15.28 33.80 -12.33
C SER A 240 -15.33 32.44 -13.01
N VAL A 241 -14.87 31.38 -12.37
CA VAL A 241 -14.83 30.05 -12.98
C VAL A 241 -15.68 29.05 -12.20
N VAL A 242 -16.62 28.39 -12.88
CA VAL A 242 -17.45 27.30 -12.33
C VAL A 242 -16.83 25.96 -12.74
N PRO A 243 -16.23 25.19 -11.80
CA PRO A 243 -15.67 23.89 -12.12
C PRO A 243 -16.78 22.83 -12.22
N VAL A 244 -16.84 22.14 -13.36
CA VAL A 244 -17.80 21.08 -13.65
C VAL A 244 -17.04 19.81 -14.03
N ARG A 245 -17.03 18.82 -13.13
CA ARG A 245 -16.36 17.54 -13.36
C ARG A 245 -17.24 16.62 -14.21
N VAL A 246 -16.80 16.34 -15.42
CA VAL A 246 -17.51 15.48 -16.40
C VAL A 246 -16.72 14.22 -16.78
N ALA A 247 -15.46 14.09 -16.37
CA ALA A 247 -14.62 12.93 -16.70
C ALA A 247 -13.70 12.49 -15.55
N ASN A 248 -13.19 11.26 -15.61
CA ASN A 248 -12.05 10.81 -14.79
C ASN A 248 -10.70 11.03 -15.50
N GLY A 249 -10.73 11.21 -16.82
CA GLY A 249 -9.59 11.54 -17.67
C GLY A 249 -10.11 12.00 -19.04
N VAL A 250 -9.32 12.73 -19.83
CA VAL A 250 -9.75 13.20 -21.17
C VAL A 250 -9.98 12.09 -22.19
N VAL A 251 -9.58 10.87 -21.82
CA VAL A 251 -9.81 9.64 -22.57
C VAL A 251 -10.72 8.67 -21.83
N LEU A 252 -11.44 9.12 -20.80
CA LEU A 252 -12.34 8.29 -20.00
C LEU A 252 -13.55 9.10 -19.50
N PHE A 253 -14.58 9.19 -20.33
CA PHE A 253 -15.85 9.87 -20.02
C PHE A 253 -17.05 9.20 -20.72
N SER A 254 -18.26 9.43 -20.20
CA SER A 254 -19.51 8.97 -20.82
C SER A 254 -20.21 10.08 -21.60
N ASN A 255 -21.01 9.74 -22.62
CA ASN A 255 -21.81 10.73 -23.34
C ASN A 255 -22.78 11.47 -22.39
N SER A 256 -23.38 10.74 -21.44
CA SER A 256 -24.29 11.29 -20.43
C SER A 256 -23.65 12.38 -19.57
N SER A 257 -22.43 12.15 -19.06
CA SER A 257 -21.77 13.08 -18.14
C SER A 257 -21.51 14.46 -18.75
N VAL A 258 -21.07 14.51 -20.01
CA VAL A 258 -20.86 15.75 -20.77
C VAL A 258 -22.20 16.44 -21.07
N ALA A 259 -23.22 15.68 -21.49
CA ALA A 259 -24.56 16.21 -21.76
C ALA A 259 -25.18 16.84 -20.51
N GLN A 260 -25.03 16.19 -19.34
CA GLN A 260 -25.46 16.73 -18.05
C GLN A 260 -24.68 17.99 -17.66
N GLY A 261 -23.39 18.07 -17.98
CA GLY A 261 -22.59 19.28 -17.83
C GLY A 261 -23.15 20.46 -18.60
N PHE A 262 -23.52 20.26 -19.88
CA PHE A 262 -24.15 21.31 -20.69
C PHE A 262 -25.55 21.71 -20.18
N ASP A 263 -26.36 20.75 -19.74
CA ASP A 263 -27.66 21.03 -19.14
C ASP A 263 -27.54 21.84 -17.84
N TYR A 264 -26.53 21.54 -17.03
CA TYR A 264 -26.24 22.31 -15.82
C TYR A 264 -25.86 23.75 -16.14
N VAL A 265 -25.00 23.96 -17.14
CA VAL A 265 -24.69 25.32 -17.62
C VAL A 265 -25.95 26.05 -18.06
N HIS A 266 -26.83 25.38 -18.83
CA HIS A 266 -28.10 25.94 -19.27
C HIS A 266 -29.02 26.30 -18.07
N ALA A 267 -29.03 25.49 -17.01
CA ALA A 267 -29.77 25.77 -15.79
C ALA A 267 -29.28 27.05 -15.08
N LEU A 268 -27.96 27.27 -15.05
CA LEU A 268 -27.35 28.47 -14.46
C LEU A 268 -27.69 29.76 -15.22
N LEU A 269 -28.17 29.69 -16.46
CA LEU A 269 -28.59 30.86 -17.25
C LEU A 269 -29.90 31.47 -16.76
N GLN A 270 -30.69 30.72 -15.97
CA GLN A 270 -32.00 31.17 -15.49
C GLN A 270 -31.89 32.24 -14.40
N ASP A 271 -30.74 32.33 -13.72
CA ASP A 271 -30.44 33.37 -12.73
C ASP A 271 -29.30 34.26 -13.24
N PRO A 272 -29.53 35.59 -13.40
CA PRO A 272 -28.48 36.54 -13.77
C PRO A 272 -27.22 36.47 -12.89
N ALA A 273 -27.33 36.11 -11.61
CA ALA A 273 -26.19 36.01 -10.69
C ALA A 273 -25.30 34.78 -10.92
N THR A 274 -25.81 33.76 -11.63
CA THR A 274 -25.08 32.54 -11.97
C THR A 274 -24.83 32.38 -13.46
N ARG A 275 -25.27 33.36 -14.28
CA ARG A 275 -25.19 33.30 -15.74
C ARG A 275 -23.77 33.04 -16.24
N VAL A 276 -23.60 31.93 -16.94
CA VAL A 276 -22.38 31.56 -17.65
C VAL A 276 -22.35 32.23 -19.03
N HIS A 277 -21.21 32.77 -19.43
CA HIS A 277 -21.00 33.43 -20.73
C HIS A 277 -20.20 32.54 -21.69
N VAL A 278 -19.22 31.82 -21.14
CA VAL A 278 -18.27 31.01 -21.89
C VAL A 278 -18.22 29.60 -21.30
N VAL A 279 -18.20 28.59 -22.16
CA VAL A 279 -17.90 27.20 -21.81
C VAL A 279 -16.60 26.81 -22.46
N THR A 280 -15.69 26.25 -21.67
CA THR A 280 -14.47 25.61 -22.19
C THR A 280 -14.44 24.14 -21.77
N MET A 281 -14.09 23.28 -22.72
CA MET A 281 -13.95 21.85 -22.49
C MET A 281 -12.73 21.31 -23.24
N SER A 282 -11.75 20.80 -22.49
CA SER A 282 -10.48 20.33 -23.04
C SER A 282 -10.49 18.81 -23.26
N MET A 283 -11.57 18.29 -23.85
CA MET A 283 -11.71 16.87 -24.22
C MET A 283 -12.72 16.72 -25.38
N GLY A 284 -12.79 15.53 -25.97
CA GLY A 284 -13.78 15.20 -26.97
C GLY A 284 -13.69 13.76 -27.47
N GLY A 285 -14.66 13.35 -28.28
CA GLY A 285 -14.64 12.05 -28.94
C GLY A 285 -15.81 11.83 -29.92
N LEU A 286 -16.49 10.70 -29.83
CA LEU A 286 -17.53 10.26 -30.76
C LEU A 286 -18.76 11.17 -30.77
N ALA A 287 -19.47 11.17 -31.90
CA ALA A 287 -20.65 12.00 -32.10
C ALA A 287 -21.83 11.51 -31.22
N SER A 288 -22.57 12.45 -30.64
CA SER A 288 -23.80 12.19 -29.87
C SER A 288 -24.88 13.20 -30.28
N GLN A 289 -26.10 12.72 -30.49
CA GLN A 289 -27.24 13.58 -30.77
C GLN A 289 -27.68 14.34 -29.51
N ALA A 290 -27.54 13.74 -28.32
CA ALA A 290 -27.77 14.46 -27.07
C ALA A 290 -26.83 15.66 -26.91
N TRP A 291 -25.54 15.52 -27.30
CA TRP A 291 -24.61 16.65 -27.32
C TRP A 291 -25.01 17.73 -28.32
N ALA A 292 -25.43 17.35 -29.53
CA ALA A 292 -25.89 18.30 -30.54
C ALA A 292 -27.10 19.12 -30.03
N ASP A 293 -28.09 18.46 -29.43
CA ASP A 293 -29.26 19.12 -28.83
C ASP A 293 -28.85 20.09 -27.70
N ALA A 294 -27.89 19.70 -26.85
CA ALA A 294 -27.41 20.53 -25.76
C ALA A 294 -26.61 21.76 -26.25
N ILE A 295 -25.70 21.57 -27.21
CA ILE A 295 -24.94 22.65 -27.85
C ILE A 295 -25.87 23.63 -28.56
N ASN A 296 -26.88 23.12 -29.25
CA ASN A 296 -27.88 23.97 -29.88
C ASN A 296 -28.58 24.84 -28.84
N ALA A 297 -29.02 24.29 -27.71
CA ALA A 297 -29.67 25.04 -26.64
C ALA A 297 -28.76 26.13 -26.05
N LEU A 298 -27.49 25.80 -25.77
CA LEU A 298 -26.51 26.77 -25.25
C LEU A 298 -26.23 27.90 -26.25
N TYR A 299 -26.12 27.58 -27.55
CA TYR A 299 -25.93 28.57 -28.61
C TYR A 299 -27.12 29.52 -28.73
N GLU A 300 -28.34 28.98 -28.73
CA GLU A 300 -29.56 29.79 -28.76
C GLU A 300 -29.70 30.68 -27.50
N ALA A 301 -29.17 30.22 -26.36
CA ALA A 301 -29.12 30.97 -25.11
C ALA A 301 -27.96 31.99 -25.03
N GLY A 302 -27.10 32.06 -26.04
CA GLY A 302 -26.02 33.04 -26.12
C GLY A 302 -24.75 32.69 -25.33
N VAL A 303 -24.48 31.40 -25.11
CA VAL A 303 -23.25 30.92 -24.48
C VAL A 303 -22.20 30.59 -25.54
N PHE A 304 -21.01 31.19 -25.44
CA PHE A 304 -19.88 30.88 -26.33
C PHE A 304 -19.23 29.56 -25.90
N VAL A 305 -19.20 28.56 -26.79
CA VAL A 305 -18.61 27.25 -26.49
C VAL A 305 -17.33 27.04 -27.32
N VAL A 306 -16.25 26.69 -26.65
CA VAL A 306 -14.97 26.29 -27.27
C VAL A 306 -14.50 24.98 -26.68
N THR A 307 -14.05 24.06 -27.54
CA THR A 307 -13.54 22.76 -27.08
C THR A 307 -12.28 22.36 -27.84
N ALA A 308 -11.43 21.56 -27.20
CA ALA A 308 -10.20 21.06 -27.82
C ALA A 308 -10.49 20.27 -29.10
N ALA A 309 -9.67 20.45 -30.14
CA ALA A 309 -9.84 19.75 -31.41
C ALA A 309 -9.62 18.22 -31.31
N GLY A 310 -8.90 17.76 -30.28
CA GLY A 310 -8.45 16.38 -30.12
C GLY A 310 -6.95 16.24 -30.36
N ASN A 311 -6.38 15.10 -29.99
CA ASN A 311 -4.97 14.78 -30.23
C ASN A 311 -4.84 13.37 -30.84
N ASN A 312 -3.76 13.12 -31.55
CA ASN A 312 -3.46 11.86 -32.21
C ASN A 312 -1.96 11.53 -32.15
N HIS A 313 -1.65 10.25 -32.39
CA HIS A 313 -0.28 9.77 -32.57
C HIS A 313 -0.20 9.07 -33.93
N GLY A 314 0.54 9.64 -34.88
CA GLY A 314 0.60 9.11 -36.24
C GLY A 314 -0.78 8.99 -36.90
N ASN A 315 -1.66 9.98 -36.69
CA ASN A 315 -3.04 10.02 -37.19
C ASN A 315 -4.00 8.98 -36.59
N LEU A 316 -3.63 8.31 -35.50
CA LEU A 316 -4.50 7.41 -34.73
C LEU A 316 -4.96 8.07 -33.42
N PRO A 317 -6.22 7.86 -33.01
CA PRO A 317 -7.28 7.10 -33.68
C PRO A 317 -7.86 7.80 -34.92
N THR A 318 -7.76 9.13 -34.94
CA THR A 318 -8.19 10.02 -36.00
C THR A 318 -7.34 11.29 -35.95
N ARG A 319 -6.97 11.85 -37.10
CA ARG A 319 -6.36 13.20 -37.18
C ARG A 319 -7.40 14.33 -37.23
N ASN A 320 -8.66 13.97 -37.46
CA ASN A 320 -9.78 14.87 -37.69
C ASN A 320 -10.32 15.44 -36.35
N ILE A 321 -10.88 16.65 -36.38
CA ILE A 321 -11.48 17.29 -35.18
C ILE A 321 -12.59 16.40 -34.58
N VAL A 322 -12.52 16.12 -33.28
CA VAL A 322 -13.51 15.27 -32.57
C VAL A 322 -14.75 16.05 -32.09
N TYR A 323 -15.80 15.37 -31.64
CA TYR A 323 -17.00 16.02 -31.07
C TYR A 323 -16.80 16.37 -29.58
N PRO A 324 -17.42 17.44 -29.07
CA PRO A 324 -18.30 18.38 -29.75
C PRO A 324 -17.56 19.50 -30.52
N ALA A 325 -16.22 19.55 -30.52
CA ALA A 325 -15.46 20.56 -31.28
C ALA A 325 -15.87 20.59 -32.75
N ARG A 326 -16.24 19.44 -33.31
CA ARG A 326 -16.71 19.22 -34.67
C ARG A 326 -18.07 19.86 -34.99
N PHE A 327 -18.87 20.25 -34.01
CA PHE A 327 -20.12 21.01 -34.25
C PHE A 327 -19.82 22.46 -34.66
N ARG A 328 -20.56 23.01 -35.62
CA ARG A 328 -20.29 24.35 -36.18
C ARG A 328 -20.63 25.49 -35.22
N ARG A 329 -21.55 25.26 -34.28
CA ARG A 329 -21.84 26.18 -33.16
C ARG A 329 -20.78 26.15 -32.06
N VAL A 330 -19.80 25.24 -32.15
CA VAL A 330 -18.63 25.17 -31.26
C VAL A 330 -17.39 25.67 -32.00
N VAL A 331 -16.56 26.45 -31.31
CA VAL A 331 -15.23 26.79 -31.80
C VAL A 331 -14.28 25.63 -31.51
N ALA A 332 -13.66 25.08 -32.55
CA ALA A 332 -12.65 24.03 -32.41
C ALA A 332 -11.28 24.66 -32.15
N ALA A 333 -10.65 24.30 -31.03
CA ALA A 333 -9.32 24.81 -30.66
C ALA A 333 -8.22 23.91 -31.24
N THR A 334 -7.57 24.34 -32.34
CA THR A 334 -6.40 23.67 -32.91
C THR A 334 -5.09 24.22 -32.32
N GLY A 335 -3.94 23.63 -32.66
CA GLY A 335 -2.65 23.98 -32.05
C GLY A 335 -1.63 24.58 -33.02
N ALA A 336 -0.89 25.57 -32.54
CA ALA A 336 0.28 26.16 -33.19
C ALA A 336 1.51 26.09 -32.26
N MET A 337 2.66 25.69 -32.79
CA MET A 337 3.91 25.64 -32.02
C MET A 337 4.53 27.04 -31.89
N SER A 338 5.56 27.17 -31.03
CA SER A 338 6.24 28.43 -30.73
C SER A 338 6.88 29.10 -31.95
N ASP A 339 7.22 28.34 -32.99
CA ASP A 339 7.75 28.84 -34.26
C ASP A 339 6.66 29.10 -35.32
N PHE A 340 5.39 29.12 -34.92
CA PHE A 340 4.20 29.29 -35.76
C PHE A 340 3.94 28.15 -36.75
N THR A 341 4.63 27.01 -36.62
CA THR A 341 4.29 25.81 -37.41
C THR A 341 3.10 25.06 -36.79
N PRO A 342 2.34 24.28 -37.58
CA PRO A 342 1.20 23.52 -37.07
C PRO A 342 1.61 22.51 -36.00
N TYR A 343 0.85 22.43 -34.90
CA TYR A 343 0.94 21.30 -33.97
C TYR A 343 0.20 20.09 -34.55
N ALA A 344 0.72 19.56 -35.65
CA ALA A 344 0.11 18.49 -36.45
C ALA A 344 1.20 17.59 -37.06
N ASP A 345 0.82 16.41 -37.56
CA ASP A 345 1.64 15.50 -38.38
C ASP A 345 3.06 15.21 -37.84
N GLN A 346 3.16 15.03 -36.52
CA GLN A 346 4.43 14.73 -35.85
C GLN A 346 4.95 13.33 -36.20
N ARG A 347 6.28 13.16 -36.24
CA ARG A 347 6.90 11.88 -36.63
C ARG A 347 6.88 10.87 -35.48
N GLY A 348 6.60 9.61 -35.78
CA GLY A 348 6.71 8.51 -34.81
C GLY A 348 5.55 8.50 -33.80
N LEU A 349 5.88 8.29 -32.53
CA LEU A 349 4.93 8.27 -31.41
C LEU A 349 4.87 9.62 -30.67
N VAL A 350 5.15 10.74 -31.36
CA VAL A 350 5.02 12.07 -30.78
C VAL A 350 3.58 12.55 -30.91
N MET A 351 2.99 13.06 -29.81
CA MET A 351 1.62 13.57 -29.82
C MET A 351 1.48 14.78 -30.74
N ALA A 352 0.46 14.76 -31.60
CA ALA A 352 0.05 15.84 -32.48
C ALA A 352 -1.39 16.27 -32.18
N GLY A 353 -1.74 17.51 -32.50
CA GLY A 353 -3.11 18.01 -32.43
C GLY A 353 -3.93 17.59 -33.65
N ASN A 354 -5.24 17.43 -33.45
CA ASN A 354 -6.17 17.17 -34.53
C ASN A 354 -6.52 18.46 -35.27
N TYR A 355 -6.78 18.33 -36.55
CA TYR A 355 -7.17 19.40 -37.46
C TYR A 355 -8.08 18.84 -38.55
N GLY A 356 -8.74 19.71 -39.29
CA GLY A 356 -9.63 19.30 -40.35
C GLY A 356 -10.88 18.56 -39.87
N PRO A 357 -11.72 18.13 -40.82
CA PRO A 357 -11.63 18.30 -42.26
C PRO A 357 -11.96 19.73 -42.64
N ALA A 358 -11.73 20.05 -43.91
CA ALA A 358 -11.94 21.39 -44.46
C ALA A 358 -13.34 21.98 -44.16
N SER A 359 -14.40 21.15 -44.14
CA SER A 359 -15.78 21.60 -43.82
C SER A 359 -15.95 22.21 -42.44
N LYS A 360 -15.04 21.91 -41.49
CA LYS A 360 -15.08 22.41 -40.11
C LYS A 360 -14.11 23.57 -39.84
N MET A 361 -13.10 23.76 -40.69
CA MET A 361 -12.02 24.70 -40.43
C MET A 361 -12.46 26.18 -40.47
N ASP A 362 -13.62 26.47 -41.06
CA ASP A 362 -14.23 27.80 -41.05
C ASP A 362 -14.64 28.27 -39.63
N THR A 363 -14.74 27.35 -38.69
CA THR A 363 -15.17 27.58 -37.31
C THR A 363 -14.13 27.08 -36.31
N ALA A 364 -12.90 26.83 -36.78
CA ALA A 364 -11.74 26.49 -35.97
C ALA A 364 -10.82 27.71 -35.79
N LEU A 365 -10.12 27.75 -34.65
CA LEU A 365 -9.14 28.78 -34.34
C LEU A 365 -7.97 28.14 -33.61
N ALA A 366 -6.74 28.48 -34.00
CA ALA A 366 -5.55 27.95 -33.36
C ALA A 366 -5.09 28.82 -32.19
N ALA A 367 -4.60 28.19 -31.13
CA ALA A 367 -3.80 28.86 -30.10
C ALA A 367 -2.54 28.03 -29.82
N PHE A 368 -1.68 28.50 -28.91
CA PHE A 368 -0.30 28.00 -28.84
C PHE A 368 -0.14 26.79 -27.91
N SER A 369 0.48 25.73 -28.44
CA SER A 369 0.80 24.44 -27.79
C SER A 369 1.79 23.68 -28.70
N PRO A 370 2.74 22.87 -28.19
CA PRO A 370 2.95 22.40 -26.81
C PRO A 370 3.92 23.30 -26.03
N ASN A 371 4.48 22.83 -24.91
CA ASN A 371 5.38 23.56 -24.01
C ASN A 371 4.72 24.72 -23.23
N THR A 372 3.44 24.55 -22.91
CA THR A 372 2.67 25.49 -22.08
C THR A 372 2.82 25.18 -20.58
N PRO A 373 2.55 26.15 -19.67
CA PRO A 373 2.51 25.89 -18.23
C PRO A 373 1.50 24.79 -17.87
N TRP A 374 1.88 23.91 -16.96
CA TRP A 374 1.07 22.76 -16.55
C TRP A 374 1.11 22.57 -15.04
N ALA A 375 0.03 22.93 -14.34
CA ALA A 375 -0.06 22.76 -12.89
C ALA A 375 -0.17 21.27 -12.53
N ARG A 376 0.73 20.78 -11.66
CA ARG A 376 0.82 19.35 -11.33
C ARG A 376 -0.11 18.99 -10.18
N ILE A 377 -1.00 18.03 -10.41
CA ILE A 377 -1.87 17.50 -9.35
C ILE A 377 -1.06 16.85 -8.23
N GLY A 378 -1.50 17.03 -6.98
CA GLY A 378 -0.82 16.47 -5.81
C GLY A 378 0.44 17.22 -5.37
N CYS A 379 0.91 18.18 -6.17
CA CYS A 379 2.05 19.05 -5.85
C CYS A 379 1.57 20.51 -5.81
N PRO A 380 1.14 21.04 -4.65
CA PRO A 380 0.41 22.31 -4.57
C PRO A 380 1.12 23.54 -5.15
N HIS A 381 2.44 23.48 -5.31
CA HIS A 381 3.30 24.60 -5.70
C HIS A 381 4.01 24.40 -7.05
N THR A 382 3.78 23.28 -7.75
CA THR A 382 4.62 22.86 -8.87
C THR A 382 3.94 23.10 -10.22
N VAL A 383 4.57 23.91 -11.06
CA VAL A 383 4.12 24.19 -12.43
C VAL A 383 5.19 23.76 -13.40
N ASP A 384 4.88 22.76 -14.23
CA ASP A 384 5.74 22.28 -15.29
C ASP A 384 5.62 23.16 -16.54
N HIS A 385 6.58 23.06 -17.45
CA HIS A 385 6.69 23.83 -18.70
C HIS A 385 6.63 22.96 -19.96
N ASN A 386 6.18 21.71 -19.84
CA ASN A 386 6.02 20.75 -20.93
C ASN A 386 4.55 20.40 -21.23
N GLY A 387 3.60 21.25 -20.83
CA GLY A 387 2.18 21.05 -21.10
C GLY A 387 1.90 21.03 -22.59
N SER A 388 1.32 19.93 -23.08
CA SER A 388 1.13 19.63 -24.50
C SER A 388 -0.32 19.24 -24.83
N GLY A 389 -0.68 19.29 -26.12
CA GLY A 389 -2.02 18.95 -26.61
C GLY A 389 -2.91 20.16 -26.90
N THR A 390 -3.98 19.93 -27.66
CA THR A 390 -5.03 20.93 -27.94
C THR A 390 -5.86 21.29 -26.69
N SER A 391 -5.74 20.50 -25.63
CA SER A 391 -6.28 20.83 -24.30
C SER A 391 -5.71 22.12 -23.70
N SER A 392 -4.50 22.50 -24.11
CA SER A 392 -3.84 23.74 -23.69
C SER A 392 -4.31 24.95 -24.50
N THR A 393 -4.97 24.76 -25.65
CA THR A 393 -5.38 25.83 -26.58
C THR A 393 -6.82 26.29 -26.36
N SER A 394 -7.74 25.37 -26.04
CA SER A 394 -9.12 25.69 -25.65
C SER A 394 -9.26 26.69 -24.48
N PRO A 395 -8.50 26.61 -23.37
CA PRO A 395 -8.58 27.61 -22.30
C PRO A 395 -8.09 29.00 -22.74
N GLN A 396 -7.13 29.09 -23.66
CA GLN A 396 -6.65 30.38 -24.19
C GLN A 396 -7.76 31.07 -24.99
N ILE A 397 -8.44 30.34 -25.88
CA ILE A 397 -9.54 30.90 -26.69
C ILE A 397 -10.73 31.29 -25.81
N ALA A 398 -11.04 30.49 -24.78
CA ALA A 398 -12.08 30.81 -23.81
C ALA A 398 -11.77 32.10 -23.02
N ALA A 399 -10.52 32.26 -22.59
CA ALA A 399 -10.07 33.48 -21.94
C ALA A 399 -10.18 34.69 -22.87
N ALA A 400 -9.78 34.58 -24.14
CA ALA A 400 -9.91 35.67 -25.11
C ALA A 400 -11.38 36.06 -25.35
N ALA A 401 -12.29 35.09 -25.44
CA ALA A 401 -13.72 35.34 -25.53
C ALA A 401 -14.24 36.09 -24.30
N ALA A 402 -13.80 35.71 -23.09
CA ALA A 402 -14.18 36.39 -21.86
C ALA A 402 -13.63 37.82 -21.78
N LEU A 403 -12.39 38.05 -22.17
CA LEU A 403 -11.80 39.39 -22.23
C LEU A 403 -12.53 40.29 -23.23
N TYR A 404 -12.89 39.76 -24.40
CA TYR A 404 -13.68 40.49 -25.40
C TYR A 404 -15.07 40.84 -24.86
N TRP A 405 -15.71 39.88 -24.19
CA TRP A 405 -17.00 40.12 -23.55
C TRP A 405 -16.91 41.20 -22.47
N GLN A 406 -15.89 41.17 -21.62
CA GLN A 406 -15.65 42.18 -20.60
C GLN A 406 -15.50 43.58 -21.22
N ALA A 407 -14.66 43.70 -22.25
CA ALA A 407 -14.37 44.98 -22.91
C ALA A 407 -15.63 45.60 -23.57
N HIS A 408 -16.57 44.75 -24.00
CA HIS A 408 -17.74 45.17 -24.78
C HIS A 408 -19.09 44.79 -24.15
N HIS A 409 -19.12 44.52 -22.84
CA HIS A 409 -20.32 44.03 -22.13
C HIS A 409 -21.52 44.98 -22.31
N ALA A 410 -21.29 46.30 -22.30
CA ALA A 410 -22.36 47.29 -22.51
C ALA A 410 -23.09 47.14 -23.85
N ALA A 411 -22.40 46.69 -24.89
CA ALA A 411 -22.96 46.45 -26.22
C ALA A 411 -23.49 45.01 -26.37
N LEU A 412 -22.74 44.01 -25.90
CA LEU A 412 -23.09 42.60 -26.06
C LEU A 412 -24.33 42.22 -25.24
N ASP A 413 -24.48 42.78 -24.04
CA ASP A 413 -25.61 42.45 -23.17
C ASP A 413 -26.84 43.34 -23.37
N ASP A 414 -26.74 44.40 -24.18
CA ASP A 414 -27.89 45.23 -24.55
C ASP A 414 -28.84 44.47 -25.51
N PRO A 415 -30.07 44.11 -25.06
CA PRO A 415 -31.04 43.43 -25.91
C PRO A 415 -31.52 44.29 -27.09
N ALA A 416 -31.36 45.62 -27.03
CA ALA A 416 -31.68 46.49 -28.16
C ALA A 416 -30.64 46.37 -29.28
N GLN A 417 -29.38 46.10 -28.95
CA GLN A 417 -28.31 45.89 -29.93
C GLN A 417 -28.30 44.46 -30.47
N TYR A 418 -28.46 43.46 -29.58
CA TYR A 418 -28.52 42.05 -29.93
C TYR A 418 -29.83 41.42 -29.43
N PRO A 419 -30.92 41.51 -30.23
CA PRO A 419 -32.25 41.04 -29.82
C PRO A 419 -32.35 39.52 -29.69
N GLU A 420 -31.49 38.77 -30.37
CA GLU A 420 -31.41 37.32 -30.22
C GLU A 420 -30.07 36.94 -29.59
N ALA A 421 -30.08 36.10 -28.55
CA ALA A 421 -28.90 35.84 -27.74
C ALA A 421 -27.74 35.18 -28.51
N TRP A 422 -28.03 34.36 -29.53
CA TRP A 422 -27.01 33.77 -30.41
C TRP A 422 -26.14 34.81 -31.13
N MET A 423 -26.66 36.03 -31.36
CA MET A 423 -25.92 37.09 -32.03
C MET A 423 -24.68 37.50 -31.24
N ARG A 424 -24.74 37.41 -29.90
CA ARG A 424 -23.61 37.70 -29.01
C ARG A 424 -22.44 36.77 -29.30
N ILE A 425 -22.72 35.49 -29.54
CA ILE A 425 -21.71 34.47 -29.87
C ILE A 425 -21.04 34.81 -31.20
N GLU A 426 -21.83 35.11 -32.24
CA GLU A 426 -21.28 35.43 -33.56
C GLU A 426 -20.53 36.77 -33.57
N ALA A 427 -20.90 37.73 -32.71
CA ALA A 427 -20.14 38.95 -32.49
C ALA A 427 -18.75 38.67 -31.88
N VAL A 428 -18.68 37.81 -30.86
CA VAL A 428 -17.40 37.36 -30.26
C VAL A 428 -16.56 36.61 -31.31
N ARG A 429 -17.16 35.68 -32.06
CA ARG A 429 -16.46 34.92 -33.11
C ARG A 429 -15.91 35.84 -34.19
N ALA A 430 -16.70 36.80 -34.66
CA ALA A 430 -16.27 37.75 -35.68
C ALA A 430 -15.04 38.55 -35.24
N ALA A 431 -14.98 38.96 -33.97
CA ALA A 431 -13.81 39.66 -33.42
C ALA A 431 -12.59 38.74 -33.31
N LEU A 432 -12.74 37.56 -32.69
CA LEU A 432 -11.63 36.62 -32.53
C LEU A 432 -11.07 36.16 -33.89
N PHE A 433 -11.93 35.86 -34.86
CA PHE A 433 -11.55 35.43 -36.20
C PHE A 433 -10.99 36.58 -37.05
N GLY A 434 -11.51 37.79 -36.86
CA GLY A 434 -11.04 39.00 -37.55
C GLY A 434 -9.65 39.45 -37.10
N ALA A 435 -9.32 39.24 -35.83
CA ALA A 435 -8.01 39.55 -35.25
C ALA A 435 -6.97 38.44 -35.43
N ALA A 436 -7.40 37.21 -35.75
CA ALA A 436 -6.49 36.07 -35.83
C ALA A 436 -5.36 36.31 -36.85
N ALA A 437 -4.12 36.04 -36.44
CA ALA A 437 -2.96 36.23 -37.29
C ALA A 437 -2.89 35.12 -38.35
N ARG A 438 -2.83 35.53 -39.62
CA ARG A 438 -2.81 34.64 -40.80
C ARG A 438 -1.42 34.49 -41.42
N LYS A 439 -0.37 34.52 -40.59
CA LYS A 439 1.04 34.52 -41.05
C LYS A 439 1.38 33.38 -42.02
N THR A 440 0.67 32.25 -41.97
CA THR A 440 1.00 31.00 -42.67
C THR A 440 0.08 30.63 -43.85
N ALA A 441 -1.01 31.36 -44.10
CA ALA A 441 -2.05 31.01 -45.09
C ALA A 441 -2.66 29.59 -44.98
N ASP A 442 -2.29 28.82 -43.95
CA ASP A 442 -2.62 27.43 -43.75
C ASP A 442 -3.97 27.28 -43.01
N VAL A 443 -5.05 27.37 -43.78
CA VAL A 443 -6.42 27.23 -43.28
C VAL A 443 -6.71 25.79 -42.84
N GLU A 444 -6.01 24.80 -43.40
CA GLU A 444 -6.22 23.37 -43.10
C GLU A 444 -5.90 23.06 -41.63
N HIS A 445 -4.83 23.65 -41.08
CA HIS A 445 -4.41 23.41 -39.71
C HIS A 445 -4.87 24.49 -38.74
N PHE A 446 -4.86 25.77 -39.16
CA PHE A 446 -5.13 26.90 -38.27
C PHE A 446 -6.56 27.46 -38.38
N GLY A 447 -7.36 27.01 -39.34
CA GLY A 447 -8.71 27.51 -39.56
C GLY A 447 -8.72 29.01 -39.82
N GLN A 448 -9.31 29.79 -38.91
CA GLN A 448 -9.36 31.25 -39.00
C GLN A 448 -8.01 31.95 -38.74
N GLY A 449 -7.01 31.23 -38.20
CA GLY A 449 -5.67 31.72 -37.93
C GLY A 449 -5.23 31.44 -36.50
N THR A 450 -4.13 32.08 -36.07
CA THR A 450 -3.62 31.99 -34.69
C THR A 450 -4.21 33.10 -33.82
N LEU A 451 -4.64 32.77 -32.60
CA LEU A 451 -5.31 33.67 -31.67
C LEU A 451 -4.48 34.93 -31.37
N ARG A 452 -5.15 36.10 -31.34
CA ARG A 452 -4.58 37.40 -30.96
C ARG A 452 -5.56 38.14 -30.05
N ALA A 453 -5.49 37.91 -28.75
CA ALA A 453 -6.53 38.33 -27.81
C ALA A 453 -6.70 39.85 -27.72
N LEU A 454 -5.62 40.60 -27.45
CA LEU A 454 -5.70 42.07 -27.34
C LEU A 454 -6.11 42.77 -28.65
N GLU A 455 -5.74 42.20 -29.81
CA GLU A 455 -6.18 42.72 -31.11
C GLU A 455 -7.69 42.52 -31.32
N ALA A 456 -8.24 41.40 -30.85
CA ALA A 456 -9.69 41.17 -30.87
C ALA A 456 -10.44 42.20 -30.01
N LEU A 457 -9.89 42.60 -28.86
CA LEU A 457 -10.52 43.62 -27.99
C LEU A 457 -10.67 44.97 -28.69
N ALA A 458 -9.76 45.31 -29.61
CA ALA A 458 -9.80 46.56 -30.36
C ALA A 458 -10.85 46.56 -31.48
N ILE A 459 -11.41 45.40 -31.84
CA ILE A 459 -12.47 45.28 -32.83
C ILE A 459 -13.80 45.64 -32.16
N ALA A 460 -14.51 46.63 -32.71
CA ALA A 460 -15.84 46.99 -32.21
C ALA A 460 -16.87 45.89 -32.53
N PRO A 461 -17.86 45.64 -31.64
CA PRO A 461 -18.91 44.65 -31.88
C PRO A 461 -19.65 44.95 -33.19
N PRO A 462 -19.75 43.96 -34.12
CA PRO A 462 -20.40 44.15 -35.41
C PRO A 462 -21.90 44.41 -35.25
N ALA A 463 -22.49 45.16 -36.19
CA ALA A 463 -23.93 45.40 -36.21
C ALA A 463 -24.70 44.08 -36.36
N SER A 464 -25.81 43.92 -35.63
CA SER A 464 -26.64 42.70 -35.63
C SER A 464 -27.09 42.26 -37.03
N ALA A 465 -27.34 43.22 -37.94
CA ALA A 465 -27.71 42.95 -39.33
C ALA A 465 -26.62 42.26 -40.17
N THR A 466 -25.36 42.28 -39.74
CA THR A 466 -24.24 41.62 -40.46
C THR A 466 -23.96 40.20 -39.97
N LEU A 467 -24.53 39.82 -38.82
CA LEU A 467 -24.31 38.53 -38.20
C LEU A 467 -25.17 37.45 -38.87
N LYS A 468 -24.59 36.26 -39.02
CA LYS A 468 -25.26 35.11 -39.62
C LYS A 468 -25.37 34.01 -38.59
N LYS A 469 -26.61 33.59 -38.32
CA LYS A 469 -26.89 32.46 -37.43
C LYS A 469 -26.37 31.17 -38.04
N GLN A 470 -25.65 30.37 -37.24
CA GLN A 470 -25.24 29.05 -37.67
C GLN A 470 -26.45 28.10 -37.71
N PRO A 471 -26.53 27.20 -38.72
CA PRO A 471 -27.53 26.14 -38.74
C PRO A 471 -27.50 25.32 -37.44
N PRO A 472 -28.64 24.74 -37.00
CA PRO A 472 -28.63 23.77 -35.92
C PRO A 472 -27.71 22.59 -36.22
N ASP A 473 -26.85 22.24 -35.27
CA ASP A 473 -25.98 21.08 -35.37
C ASP A 473 -26.77 19.78 -35.18
N SER A 474 -26.34 18.71 -35.84
CA SER A 474 -26.90 17.37 -35.70
C SER A 474 -25.78 16.35 -35.87
N ALA A 475 -25.81 15.26 -35.12
CA ALA A 475 -24.99 14.10 -35.43
C ALA A 475 -25.64 13.38 -36.62
N SER A 476 -25.13 13.58 -37.84
CA SER A 476 -25.70 12.94 -39.03
C SER A 476 -24.64 12.54 -40.05
N PHE A 477 -24.90 11.47 -40.80
CA PHE A 477 -24.02 10.95 -41.84
C PHE A 477 -24.73 11.03 -43.20
N ALA A 478 -24.55 12.15 -43.90
CA ALA A 478 -25.32 12.47 -45.12
C ALA A 478 -25.22 11.40 -46.21
N LEU A 479 -24.09 10.69 -46.29
CA LEU A 479 -23.87 9.60 -47.22
C LEU A 479 -24.86 8.43 -47.03
N LEU A 480 -25.33 8.17 -45.81
CA LEU A 480 -26.30 7.10 -45.56
C LEU A 480 -27.66 7.37 -46.22
N ARG A 481 -28.04 8.64 -46.41
CA ARG A 481 -29.27 9.03 -47.11
C ARG A 481 -29.22 8.72 -48.59
N ILE A 482 -28.02 8.75 -49.17
CA ILE A 482 -27.78 8.29 -50.55
C ILE A 482 -27.93 6.77 -50.60
N PHE A 483 -27.38 6.08 -49.61
CA PHE A 483 -27.38 4.63 -49.51
C PHE A 483 -28.79 4.04 -49.33
N THR A 484 -29.63 4.69 -48.54
CA THR A 484 -31.03 4.26 -48.32
C THR A 484 -32.01 4.78 -49.38
N GLY A 485 -31.51 5.45 -50.44
CA GLY A 485 -32.32 5.89 -51.59
C GLY A 485 -33.16 7.15 -51.35
N LEU A 486 -32.91 7.89 -50.25
CA LEU A 486 -33.60 9.13 -49.89
C LEU A 486 -33.00 10.37 -50.60
N GLY A 487 -31.71 10.32 -50.96
CA GLY A 487 -30.98 11.40 -51.63
C GLY A 487 -30.39 12.44 -50.65
N LEU A 488 -29.36 13.19 -51.12
CA LEU A 488 -28.61 14.16 -50.29
C LEU A 488 -29.48 15.27 -49.68
N ALA A 489 -30.50 15.72 -50.40
CA ALA A 489 -31.36 16.84 -50.01
C ALA A 489 -32.54 16.44 -49.11
N ALA A 490 -32.71 15.15 -48.81
CA ALA A 490 -33.74 14.70 -47.88
C ALA A 490 -33.38 15.12 -46.45
N ALA A 491 -34.36 15.70 -45.73
CA ALA A 491 -34.27 15.79 -44.28
C ALA A 491 -34.08 14.38 -43.70
N ALA A 492 -33.31 14.26 -42.62
CA ALA A 492 -33.15 12.98 -41.94
C ALA A 492 -34.54 12.38 -41.68
N GLY A 493 -34.76 11.15 -42.18
CA GLY A 493 -36.09 10.53 -42.27
C GLY A 493 -36.68 10.13 -40.92
N SER A 494 -37.35 8.97 -40.89
CA SER A 494 -37.91 8.37 -39.66
C SER A 494 -36.88 8.30 -38.52
N PRO A 495 -37.31 8.23 -37.24
CA PRO A 495 -36.44 7.99 -36.08
C PRO A 495 -35.32 6.96 -36.33
N GLN A 496 -35.66 5.86 -37.00
CA GLN A 496 -34.72 4.80 -37.35
C GLN A 496 -33.58 5.26 -38.27
N GLN A 497 -33.89 6.08 -39.28
CA GLN A 497 -32.89 6.61 -40.21
C GLN A 497 -31.90 7.54 -39.47
N ARG A 498 -32.38 8.35 -38.53
CA ARG A 498 -31.51 9.22 -37.72
C ARG A 498 -30.53 8.40 -36.87
N MET A 499 -31.00 7.31 -36.28
CA MET A 499 -30.16 6.44 -35.45
C MET A 499 -29.06 5.76 -36.28
N LEU A 500 -29.40 5.26 -37.47
CA LEU A 500 -28.43 4.69 -38.42
C LEU A 500 -27.37 5.71 -38.83
N GLU A 501 -27.77 6.97 -39.02
CA GLU A 501 -26.85 8.05 -39.37
C GLU A 501 -25.89 8.39 -38.23
N VAL A 502 -26.33 8.41 -36.97
CA VAL A 502 -25.44 8.62 -35.81
C VAL A 502 -24.50 7.44 -35.64
N GLU A 503 -25.00 6.22 -35.73
CA GLU A 503 -24.16 5.01 -35.66
C GLU A 503 -23.06 5.03 -36.73
N ALA A 504 -23.42 5.26 -38.00
CA ALA A 504 -22.44 5.33 -39.08
C ALA A 504 -21.45 6.49 -38.90
N LEU A 505 -21.90 7.63 -38.37
CA LEU A 505 -21.01 8.76 -38.05
C LEU A 505 -20.02 8.41 -36.93
N GLN A 506 -20.44 7.65 -35.92
CA GLN A 506 -19.54 7.17 -34.87
C GLN A 506 -18.50 6.19 -35.43
N LEU A 507 -18.90 5.23 -36.27
CA LEU A 507 -17.97 4.28 -36.91
C LEU A 507 -17.02 4.96 -37.90
N SER A 508 -17.48 6.02 -38.58
CA SER A 508 -16.68 6.77 -39.55
C SER A 508 -15.46 7.46 -38.95
N GLN A 509 -15.41 7.66 -37.63
CA GLN A 509 -14.30 8.27 -36.89
C GLN A 509 -13.14 7.28 -36.62
N SER A 510 -12.94 6.32 -37.53
CA SER A 510 -11.86 5.34 -37.51
C SER A 510 -10.92 5.55 -38.69
N ALA A 511 -9.62 5.39 -38.49
CA ALA A 511 -8.61 5.61 -39.53
C ALA A 511 -8.88 4.87 -40.85
N ALA A 512 -9.48 3.66 -40.80
CA ALA A 512 -9.84 2.89 -41.99
C ALA A 512 -10.95 3.56 -42.81
N LEU A 513 -12.01 4.06 -42.14
CA LEU A 513 -13.11 4.75 -42.80
C LEU A 513 -12.73 6.18 -43.19
N GLU A 514 -11.91 6.87 -42.40
CA GLU A 514 -11.40 8.21 -42.74
C GLU A 514 -10.49 8.22 -43.96
N ALA A 515 -9.71 7.16 -44.19
CA ALA A 515 -8.93 7.01 -45.41
C ALA A 515 -9.81 6.91 -46.67
N LEU A 516 -11.02 6.37 -46.54
CA LEU A 516 -12.00 6.24 -47.62
C LEU A 516 -12.92 7.46 -47.74
N LEU A 517 -13.22 8.11 -46.61
CA LEU A 517 -14.08 9.28 -46.49
C LEU A 517 -13.47 10.31 -45.52
N PRO A 518 -12.52 11.14 -46.00
CA PRO A 518 -11.82 12.12 -45.15
C PRO A 518 -12.75 13.16 -44.51
N ASP A 519 -13.86 13.50 -45.19
CA ASP A 519 -14.87 14.42 -44.70
C ASP A 519 -16.28 13.77 -44.78
N PRO A 520 -16.86 13.37 -43.64
CA PRO A 520 -18.18 12.72 -43.61
C PRO A 520 -19.34 13.65 -44.03
N GLU A 521 -19.13 14.98 -44.04
CA GLU A 521 -20.11 15.94 -44.55
C GLU A 521 -20.09 16.07 -46.08
N GLN A 522 -19.03 15.58 -46.73
CA GLN A 522 -18.84 15.66 -48.18
C GLN A 522 -18.83 14.24 -48.79
N PRO A 523 -20.01 13.68 -49.13
CA PRO A 523 -20.09 12.33 -49.67
C PRO A 523 -19.36 12.21 -51.02
N PRO A 524 -18.71 11.07 -51.33
CA PRO A 524 -17.98 10.91 -52.59
C PRO A 524 -18.93 10.85 -53.79
N ASP A 525 -18.60 11.56 -54.87
CA ASP A 525 -19.37 11.52 -56.12
C ASP A 525 -19.25 10.14 -56.81
N ASP A 526 -18.09 9.48 -56.70
CA ASP A 526 -17.80 8.19 -57.33
C ASP A 526 -18.61 7.04 -56.69
N PRO A 527 -19.47 6.33 -57.47
CA PRO A 527 -20.19 5.16 -57.00
C PRO A 527 -19.30 4.04 -56.43
N LYS A 528 -18.05 3.88 -56.91
CA LYS A 528 -17.14 2.84 -56.42
C LYS A 528 -16.61 3.15 -55.02
N GLN A 529 -16.23 4.41 -54.79
CA GLN A 529 -15.80 4.87 -53.47
C GLN A 529 -16.96 4.79 -52.47
N ARG A 530 -18.19 5.11 -52.91
CA ARG A 530 -19.42 4.91 -52.15
C ARG A 530 -19.66 3.45 -51.73
N ALA A 531 -19.48 2.50 -52.66
CA ALA A 531 -19.58 1.08 -52.33
C ALA A 531 -18.49 0.62 -51.34
N ALA A 532 -17.25 1.11 -51.50
CA ALA A 532 -16.16 0.80 -50.57
C ALA A 532 -16.42 1.32 -49.14
N VAL A 533 -16.99 2.52 -49.00
CA VAL A 533 -17.41 3.06 -47.69
C VAL A 533 -18.53 2.22 -47.08
N ALA A 534 -19.53 1.81 -47.88
CA ALA A 534 -20.61 0.94 -47.40
C ALA A 534 -20.11 -0.44 -46.96
N GLU A 535 -19.15 -1.03 -47.68
CA GLU A 535 -18.52 -2.30 -47.34
C GLU A 535 -17.66 -2.19 -46.07
N ALA A 536 -16.89 -1.11 -45.92
CA ALA A 536 -16.11 -0.85 -44.73
C ALA A 536 -17.00 -0.66 -43.49
N LEU A 537 -18.10 0.10 -43.59
CA LEU A 537 -19.08 0.26 -42.51
C LEU A 537 -19.76 -1.07 -42.14
N ALA A 538 -20.19 -1.85 -43.14
CA ALA A 538 -20.88 -3.14 -42.90
C ALA A 538 -19.94 -4.23 -42.34
N SER A 539 -18.63 -4.09 -42.56
CA SER A 539 -17.61 -5.03 -42.08
C SER A 539 -17.04 -4.67 -40.72
N ASP A 540 -17.39 -3.51 -40.15
CA ASP A 540 -16.92 -3.10 -38.83
C ASP A 540 -17.52 -4.02 -37.74
N PRO A 541 -16.71 -4.57 -36.82
CA PRO A 541 -17.22 -5.44 -35.77
C PRO A 541 -18.24 -4.77 -34.83
N HIS A 542 -18.22 -3.44 -34.69
CA HIS A 542 -19.14 -2.69 -33.84
C HIS A 542 -20.41 -2.23 -34.57
N ALA A 543 -20.55 -2.52 -35.86
CA ALA A 543 -21.77 -2.21 -36.60
C ALA A 543 -22.93 -3.12 -36.17
N SER A 544 -24.06 -2.49 -35.83
CA SER A 544 -25.33 -3.12 -35.49
C SER A 544 -25.90 -3.93 -36.66
N GLN A 545 -26.75 -4.90 -36.34
CA GLN A 545 -27.43 -5.68 -37.37
C GLN A 545 -28.34 -4.78 -38.23
N ALA A 546 -28.94 -3.75 -37.62
CA ALA A 546 -29.77 -2.78 -38.35
C ALA A 546 -28.97 -2.00 -39.39
N LEU A 547 -27.74 -1.56 -39.06
CA LEU A 547 -26.85 -0.88 -40.00
C LEU A 547 -26.37 -1.82 -41.11
N ARG A 548 -25.98 -3.05 -40.77
CA ARG A 548 -25.59 -4.08 -41.75
C ARG A 548 -26.73 -4.37 -42.74
N ASP A 549 -27.96 -4.49 -42.25
CA ASP A 549 -29.13 -4.74 -43.10
C ASP A 549 -29.46 -3.54 -44.00
N ALA A 550 -29.29 -2.31 -43.50
CA ALA A 550 -29.50 -1.08 -44.29
C ALA A 550 -28.46 -0.92 -45.41
N LEU A 551 -27.22 -1.37 -45.19
CA LEU A 551 -26.12 -1.29 -46.17
C LEU A 551 -26.09 -2.46 -47.16
N LYS A 552 -26.75 -3.58 -46.84
CA LYS A 552 -26.78 -4.82 -47.65
C LYS A 552 -27.10 -4.63 -49.15
N PRO A 553 -28.00 -3.71 -49.58
CA PRO A 553 -28.28 -3.51 -51.00
C PRO A 553 -27.10 -2.93 -51.81
N LEU A 554 -26.07 -2.38 -51.15
CA LEU A 554 -24.95 -1.68 -51.77
C LEU A 554 -23.63 -2.45 -51.72
N VAL A 555 -23.56 -3.47 -50.87
CA VAL A 555 -22.38 -4.34 -50.74
C VAL A 555 -22.40 -5.35 -51.87
N THR A 556 -21.54 -5.16 -52.87
CA THR A 556 -21.48 -6.00 -54.07
C THR A 556 -20.57 -7.24 -53.95
N GLY A 557 -19.82 -7.35 -52.85
CA GLY A 557 -18.86 -8.43 -52.57
C GLY A 557 -19.28 -9.35 -51.41
N GLN A 558 -18.67 -10.54 -51.31
CA GLN A 558 -18.72 -11.32 -50.07
C GLN A 558 -18.01 -10.52 -49.00
N ILE A 559 -18.70 -10.20 -47.90
CA ILE A 559 -18.13 -9.55 -46.71
C ILE A 559 -16.91 -10.37 -46.29
N HIS A 560 -15.72 -9.91 -46.67
CA HIS A 560 -14.49 -10.47 -46.15
C HIS A 560 -14.37 -9.87 -44.75
N PRO A 561 -14.43 -10.66 -43.67
CA PRO A 561 -14.11 -10.14 -42.36
C PRO A 561 -12.75 -9.47 -42.50
N VAL A 562 -12.68 -8.16 -42.20
CA VAL A 562 -11.41 -7.44 -42.15
C VAL A 562 -10.55 -8.31 -41.25
N ALA A 563 -9.56 -8.95 -41.86
CA ALA A 563 -8.61 -9.76 -41.12
C ALA A 563 -8.03 -8.80 -40.11
N THR A 564 -8.35 -9.02 -38.82
CA THR A 564 -7.61 -8.43 -37.71
C THR A 564 -6.16 -8.51 -38.13
N PRO A 565 -5.41 -7.38 -38.25
CA PRO A 565 -4.04 -7.42 -38.71
C PRO A 565 -3.38 -8.55 -37.93
N ALA A 566 -2.93 -9.58 -38.66
CA ALA A 566 -2.48 -10.83 -38.05
C ALA A 566 -1.54 -10.42 -36.93
N ALA A 567 -1.97 -10.67 -35.68
CA ALA A 567 -1.27 -10.16 -34.51
C ALA A 567 0.19 -10.48 -34.75
N THR A 568 1.00 -9.41 -34.85
CA THR A 568 2.45 -9.58 -35.01
C THR A 568 2.82 -10.60 -33.95
N PRO A 569 3.44 -11.74 -34.31
CA PRO A 569 3.63 -12.82 -33.36
C PRO A 569 4.25 -12.20 -32.13
N LEU A 570 3.49 -12.23 -31.03
CA LEU A 570 3.80 -11.48 -29.82
C LEU A 570 5.28 -11.72 -29.53
N SER A 571 6.04 -10.64 -29.41
CA SER A 571 7.42 -10.79 -28.96
C SER A 571 7.41 -11.52 -27.61
N ALA A 572 8.54 -12.09 -27.19
CA ALA A 572 8.59 -12.74 -25.89
C ALA A 572 8.08 -11.83 -24.76
N MET A 573 8.28 -10.51 -24.90
CA MET A 573 7.76 -9.52 -23.95
C MET A 573 6.28 -9.23 -24.12
N ASP A 574 5.75 -9.18 -25.33
CA ASP A 574 4.30 -8.99 -25.50
C ASP A 574 3.51 -10.21 -25.02
N LYS A 575 4.07 -11.42 -25.13
CA LYS A 575 3.49 -12.63 -24.52
C LYS A 575 3.52 -12.55 -23.00
N LEU A 576 4.65 -12.15 -22.43
CA LEU A 576 4.79 -12.00 -20.98
C LEU A 576 3.87 -10.90 -20.43
N HIS A 577 3.75 -9.77 -21.12
CA HIS A 577 2.84 -8.68 -20.75
C HIS A 577 1.38 -9.09 -20.88
N LEU A 578 1.03 -9.85 -21.92
CA LEU A 578 -0.31 -10.41 -22.07
C LEU A 578 -0.61 -11.44 -20.99
N GLU A 579 0.33 -12.32 -20.66
CA GLU A 579 0.21 -13.27 -19.54
C GLU A 579 0.02 -12.53 -18.20
N HIS A 580 0.81 -11.49 -17.94
CA HIS A 580 0.66 -10.64 -16.76
C HIS A 580 -0.63 -9.81 -16.77
N ALA A 581 -1.17 -9.41 -17.92
CA ALA A 581 -2.43 -8.68 -18.01
C ALA A 581 -3.66 -9.60 -17.86
N MET A 582 -3.58 -10.83 -18.38
CA MET A 582 -4.61 -11.86 -18.23
C MET A 582 -4.62 -12.47 -16.81
N GLN A 583 -3.46 -12.47 -16.15
CA GLN A 583 -3.28 -12.88 -14.76
C GLN A 583 -2.47 -11.81 -14.02
N PRO A 584 -3.09 -10.66 -13.69
CA PRO A 584 -2.41 -9.61 -12.94
C PRO A 584 -1.85 -10.21 -11.66
N GLN A 585 -0.52 -10.24 -11.56
CA GLN A 585 0.14 -10.68 -10.35
C GLN A 585 -0.18 -9.68 -9.24
N VAL A 586 -1.19 -10.02 -8.43
CA VAL A 586 -1.44 -9.33 -7.18
C VAL A 586 -0.25 -9.63 -6.28
N SER A 587 0.53 -8.62 -5.93
CA SER A 587 1.61 -8.80 -4.97
C SER A 587 1.02 -9.33 -3.67
N PRO A 588 1.55 -10.43 -3.12
CA PRO A 588 1.07 -10.93 -1.83
C PRO A 588 1.26 -9.82 -0.78
N PRO A 589 0.31 -9.66 0.16
CA PRO A 589 0.47 -8.68 1.22
C PRO A 589 1.71 -9.03 2.05
N GLY A 590 2.44 -8.03 2.55
CA GLY A 590 3.66 -8.31 3.35
C GLY A 590 3.39 -8.96 4.71
N LYS A 591 2.17 -8.78 5.24
CA LYS A 591 1.74 -9.31 6.55
C LYS A 591 0.30 -9.82 6.51
N ARG A 592 0.01 -10.78 7.38
CA ARG A 592 -1.33 -11.26 7.73
C ARG A 592 -1.69 -10.75 9.12
N ARG A 593 -2.93 -10.36 9.32
CA ARG A 593 -3.44 -9.92 10.63
C ARG A 593 -4.20 -11.08 11.28
N LEU A 594 -3.86 -11.43 12.50
CA LEU A 594 -4.51 -12.50 13.26
C LEU A 594 -4.95 -11.98 14.63
N ARG A 595 -6.18 -12.33 15.02
CA ARG A 595 -6.67 -12.09 16.38
C ARG A 595 -6.03 -13.08 17.35
N VAL A 596 -5.68 -12.58 18.53
CA VAL A 596 -5.09 -13.33 19.64
C VAL A 596 -5.72 -12.86 20.95
N TYR A 597 -5.60 -13.68 21.99
CA TYR A 597 -5.80 -13.19 23.34
C TYR A 597 -4.60 -12.31 23.74
N ALA A 598 -4.89 -11.12 24.27
CA ALA A 598 -3.88 -10.22 24.81
C ALA A 598 -3.47 -10.69 26.21
N TYR A 599 -4.44 -10.94 27.08
CA TYR A 599 -4.24 -11.56 28.39
C TYR A 599 -4.96 -12.90 28.46
N ASP A 600 -4.83 -13.60 29.59
CA ASP A 600 -5.45 -14.91 29.73
C ASP A 600 -6.99 -14.86 29.61
N PRO A 601 -7.62 -15.88 29.01
CA PRO A 601 -9.07 -15.94 28.78
C PRO A 601 -9.98 -15.65 29.99
N ALA A 602 -9.55 -15.99 31.21
CA ALA A 602 -10.33 -15.71 32.43
C ALA A 602 -10.71 -14.23 32.60
N LEU A 603 -9.91 -13.31 32.04
CA LEU A 603 -10.15 -11.87 32.11
C LEU A 603 -11.23 -11.41 31.13
N GLU A 604 -11.70 -12.26 30.21
CA GLU A 604 -12.84 -11.96 29.34
C GLU A 604 -14.18 -11.94 30.11
N VAL A 605 -14.25 -12.63 31.26
CA VAL A 605 -15.47 -12.73 32.08
C VAL A 605 -15.68 -11.47 32.94
N GLN A 606 -14.70 -10.57 33.02
CA GLN A 606 -14.79 -9.31 33.75
C GLN A 606 -15.15 -8.16 32.80
N LEU A 607 -16.20 -7.40 33.13
CA LEU A 607 -16.71 -6.29 32.32
C LEU A 607 -15.64 -5.19 32.11
N GLU A 608 -14.75 -4.99 33.09
CA GLU A 608 -13.70 -3.99 33.03
C GLU A 608 -12.57 -4.33 32.04
N THR A 609 -12.33 -5.62 31.75
CA THR A 609 -11.21 -6.10 30.91
C THR A 609 -11.66 -6.71 29.58
N TYR A 610 -12.96 -6.97 29.40
CA TYR A 610 -13.55 -7.55 28.18
C TYR A 610 -13.14 -6.83 26.88
N ALA A 611 -13.19 -5.49 26.87
CA ALA A 611 -12.89 -4.70 25.67
C ALA A 611 -11.41 -4.73 25.25
N ILE A 612 -10.53 -5.28 26.08
CA ILE A 612 -9.07 -5.13 26.00
C ILE A 612 -8.35 -6.49 25.96
N ASN A 613 -9.07 -7.59 26.24
CA ASN A 613 -8.50 -8.94 26.26
C ASN A 613 -8.19 -9.51 24.86
N GLN A 614 -8.57 -8.82 23.79
CA GLN A 614 -8.33 -9.26 22.41
C GLN A 614 -7.40 -8.28 21.71
N ALA A 615 -6.35 -8.80 21.08
CA ALA A 615 -5.42 -8.02 20.26
C ALA A 615 -5.38 -8.56 18.82
N VAL A 616 -4.94 -7.71 17.89
CA VAL A 616 -4.67 -8.11 16.51
C VAL A 616 -3.18 -7.96 16.27
N VAL A 617 -2.51 -9.08 15.99
CA VAL A 617 -1.08 -9.09 15.69
C VAL A 617 -0.85 -9.24 14.19
N ASP A 618 0.08 -8.45 13.67
CA ASP A 618 0.58 -8.62 12.31
C ASP A 618 1.72 -9.63 12.31
N VAL A 619 1.57 -10.70 11.52
CA VAL A 619 2.55 -11.76 11.28
C VAL A 619 2.98 -11.77 9.82
N ARG A 620 4.20 -12.22 9.53
CA ARG A 620 4.74 -12.31 8.15
C ARG A 620 3.77 -13.12 7.27
N TRP A 621 3.53 -12.65 6.05
CA TRP A 621 2.75 -13.41 5.09
C TRP A 621 3.58 -14.56 4.50
N GLU A 622 3.06 -15.78 4.61
CA GLU A 622 3.55 -16.98 3.94
C GLU A 622 2.36 -17.80 3.44
N GLY A 623 2.57 -18.64 2.43
CA GLY A 623 1.56 -19.61 2.01
C GLY A 623 1.47 -20.73 3.04
N LEU A 624 0.26 -21.05 3.51
CA LEU A 624 0.04 -21.98 4.62
C LEU A 624 -0.81 -23.17 4.20
N GLU A 625 -0.42 -24.37 4.64
CA GLU A 625 -1.35 -25.52 4.64
C GLU A 625 -2.18 -25.52 5.93
N PRO A 626 -3.39 -26.12 5.95
CA PRO A 626 -4.21 -26.20 7.16
C PRO A 626 -3.49 -26.85 8.36
N GLY A 627 -3.70 -26.29 9.55
CA GLY A 627 -2.95 -26.67 10.77
C GLY A 627 -1.63 -25.90 10.81
N PRO A 628 -1.74 -24.56 10.71
CA PRO A 628 -0.93 -23.69 9.85
C PRO A 628 0.50 -24.21 9.70
N VAL A 629 0.81 -24.69 8.51
CA VAL A 629 2.11 -25.25 8.16
C VAL A 629 2.81 -24.28 7.22
N GLY A 630 3.84 -23.60 7.72
CA GLY A 630 4.61 -22.57 7.02
C GLY A 630 6.10 -22.89 6.86
N GLU A 631 6.94 -21.88 6.70
CA GLU A 631 8.40 -22.02 6.61
C GLU A 631 9.04 -22.36 7.97
N TYR A 632 8.49 -21.81 9.06
CA TYR A 632 9.06 -21.92 10.40
C TYR A 632 8.34 -22.91 11.31
N ILE A 633 7.02 -23.00 11.19
CA ILE A 633 6.15 -23.68 12.17
C ILE A 633 5.24 -24.66 11.45
N GLU A 634 4.97 -25.79 12.11
CA GLU A 634 3.84 -26.66 11.81
C GLU A 634 3.01 -26.89 13.07
N VAL A 635 1.70 -26.62 13.01
CA VAL A 635 0.81 -26.82 14.15
C VAL A 635 0.08 -28.14 14.02
N VAL A 636 0.37 -29.08 14.93
CA VAL A 636 -0.18 -30.43 14.90
C VAL A 636 -1.07 -30.62 16.11
N ASP A 637 -2.38 -30.53 15.90
CA ASP A 637 -3.36 -30.55 16.98
C ASP A 637 -3.96 -31.95 17.23
N VAL A 638 -3.12 -32.81 17.80
CA VAL A 638 -3.50 -34.14 18.27
C VAL A 638 -3.55 -34.11 19.79
N ASP A 639 -4.66 -34.55 20.37
CA ASP A 639 -4.81 -34.75 21.82
C ASP A 639 -4.74 -36.25 22.15
N PRO A 640 -3.58 -36.73 22.64
CA PRO A 640 -3.42 -38.14 22.99
C PRO A 640 -4.30 -38.56 24.17
N SER A 641 -4.60 -37.64 25.08
CA SER A 641 -5.38 -37.92 26.30
C SER A 641 -6.85 -38.19 25.95
N SER A 642 -7.38 -37.44 24.98
CA SER A 642 -8.74 -37.64 24.46
C SER A 642 -8.79 -38.58 23.25
N ARG A 643 -7.64 -39.03 22.74
CA ARG A 643 -7.49 -39.86 21.53
C ARG A 643 -8.18 -39.26 20.30
N CYS A 644 -8.12 -37.95 20.16
CA CYS A 644 -8.70 -37.23 19.03
C CYS A 644 -7.64 -36.38 18.31
N CYS A 645 -7.97 -36.02 17.06
CA CYS A 645 -7.24 -35.05 16.26
C CYS A 645 -8.25 -33.96 15.91
N TYR A 646 -7.93 -32.72 16.26
CA TYR A 646 -8.82 -31.59 15.99
C TYR A 646 -8.72 -31.17 14.52
N ALA A 647 -9.80 -30.60 13.98
CA ALA A 647 -9.79 -30.13 12.60
C ALA A 647 -8.73 -29.02 12.45
N PRO A 648 -7.85 -29.10 11.44
CA PRO A 648 -6.86 -28.07 11.22
C PRO A 648 -7.52 -26.74 10.86
N VAL A 649 -7.01 -25.62 11.36
CA VAL A 649 -7.45 -24.28 10.90
C VAL A 649 -6.80 -23.96 9.56
N ASP A 650 -7.61 -23.53 8.60
CA ASP A 650 -7.12 -22.98 7.33
C ASP A 650 -7.10 -21.45 7.44
N LEU A 651 -5.90 -20.89 7.58
CA LEU A 651 -5.71 -19.44 7.66
C LEU A 651 -5.70 -18.77 6.28
N ASP A 652 -5.63 -19.52 5.18
CA ASP A 652 -5.70 -19.02 3.79
C ASP A 652 -7.15 -19.03 3.26
N ASP A 653 -8.11 -19.57 4.01
CA ASP A 653 -9.53 -19.50 3.69
C ASP A 653 -9.99 -18.02 3.56
N PRO A 654 -10.63 -17.61 2.45
CA PRO A 654 -11.03 -16.23 2.22
C PRO A 654 -11.93 -15.63 3.31
N TYR A 655 -12.79 -16.43 3.95
CA TYR A 655 -13.66 -15.97 5.02
C TYR A 655 -12.90 -15.74 6.33
N VAL A 656 -11.87 -16.55 6.60
CA VAL A 656 -10.97 -16.41 7.75
C VAL A 656 -10.05 -15.20 7.54
N LEU A 657 -9.50 -15.02 6.34
CA LEU A 657 -8.62 -13.89 5.99
C LEU A 657 -9.30 -12.54 6.17
N VAL A 658 -10.53 -12.36 5.67
CA VAL A 658 -11.28 -11.09 5.78
C VAL A 658 -11.60 -10.71 7.23
N GLN A 659 -11.65 -11.67 8.15
CA GLN A 659 -11.97 -11.45 9.57
C GLN A 659 -10.76 -11.13 10.45
N ASN A 660 -9.55 -11.13 9.88
CA ASN A 660 -8.27 -11.15 10.58
C ASN A 660 -8.10 -12.41 11.43
N GLY A 661 -8.41 -13.58 10.86
CA GLY A 661 -8.44 -14.85 11.56
C GLY A 661 -9.76 -15.11 12.28
N ARG A 662 -9.81 -16.23 13.01
CA ARG A 662 -10.91 -16.60 13.89
C ARG A 662 -10.97 -15.70 15.13
N ALA A 663 -12.18 -15.47 15.62
CA ALA A 663 -12.39 -14.76 16.88
C ALA A 663 -11.85 -15.58 18.06
N PRO A 664 -11.26 -14.93 19.09
CA PRO A 664 -10.83 -15.62 20.29
C PRO A 664 -11.97 -16.38 20.97
N ALA A 665 -11.72 -17.65 21.28
CA ALA A 665 -12.66 -18.52 21.98
C ALA A 665 -11.93 -19.69 22.66
N GLU A 666 -12.25 -19.95 23.94
CA GLU A 666 -11.69 -21.09 24.71
C GLU A 666 -12.23 -22.46 24.26
N SER A 667 -13.39 -22.49 23.60
CA SER A 667 -14.03 -23.72 23.14
C SER A 667 -13.65 -24.13 21.72
N ASP A 668 -12.86 -23.31 21.02
CA ASP A 668 -12.54 -23.50 19.60
C ASP A 668 -11.08 -23.93 19.40
N ALA A 669 -10.87 -25.23 19.19
CA ALA A 669 -9.54 -25.78 18.91
C ALA A 669 -8.88 -25.17 17.66
N GLN A 670 -9.66 -24.72 16.66
CA GLN A 670 -9.08 -24.05 15.49
C GLN A 670 -8.53 -22.66 15.85
N PHE A 671 -9.14 -21.96 16.81
CA PHE A 671 -8.56 -20.75 17.37
C PHE A 671 -7.30 -21.05 18.20
N HIS A 672 -7.24 -22.14 18.96
CA HIS A 672 -6.04 -22.54 19.72
C HIS A 672 -4.83 -22.70 18.79
N GLN A 673 -5.05 -23.31 17.61
CA GLN A 673 -4.02 -23.44 16.57
C GLN A 673 -3.58 -22.08 15.99
N GLN A 674 -4.53 -21.16 15.75
CA GLN A 674 -4.22 -19.79 15.32
C GLN A 674 -3.41 -19.03 16.36
N MET A 675 -3.80 -19.12 17.64
CA MET A 675 -3.16 -18.44 18.76
C MET A 675 -1.69 -18.80 18.85
N VAL A 676 -1.39 -20.10 18.91
CA VAL A 676 0.00 -20.55 19.04
C VAL A 676 0.86 -20.18 17.82
N TYR A 677 0.29 -20.26 16.62
CA TYR A 677 0.99 -19.88 15.40
C TYR A 677 1.30 -18.37 15.38
N ALA A 678 0.30 -17.53 15.68
CA ALA A 678 0.44 -16.08 15.63
C ALA A 678 1.50 -15.58 16.61
N VAL A 679 1.48 -16.06 17.86
CA VAL A 679 2.42 -15.64 18.91
C VAL A 679 3.84 -16.15 18.64
N ALA A 680 3.99 -17.41 18.22
CA ALA A 680 5.29 -17.97 17.90
C ALA A 680 5.94 -17.29 16.68
N MET A 681 5.17 -17.03 15.61
CA MET A 681 5.66 -16.26 14.45
C MET A 681 6.04 -14.83 14.83
N LYS A 682 5.32 -14.22 15.78
CA LYS A 682 5.68 -12.89 16.27
C LYS A 682 7.02 -12.89 17.02
N THR A 683 7.23 -13.90 17.86
CA THR A 683 8.49 -14.12 18.59
C THR A 683 9.67 -14.27 17.63
N ILE A 684 9.48 -15.05 16.55
CA ILE A 684 10.47 -15.21 15.50
C ILE A 684 10.78 -13.87 14.81
N GLU A 685 9.76 -13.08 14.45
CA GLU A 685 9.95 -11.76 13.82
C GLU A 685 10.82 -10.83 14.68
N HIS A 686 10.62 -10.81 16.01
CA HIS A 686 11.45 -10.04 16.93
C HIS A 686 12.91 -10.50 16.93
N PHE A 687 13.15 -11.81 16.90
CA PHE A 687 14.51 -12.35 16.83
C PHE A 687 15.20 -11.98 15.52
N GLU A 688 14.53 -12.14 14.39
CA GLU A 688 15.10 -11.83 13.08
C GLU A 688 15.39 -10.35 12.92
N HIS A 689 14.48 -9.49 13.38
CA HIS A 689 14.66 -8.04 13.36
C HIS A 689 15.88 -7.61 14.19
N ALA A 690 15.98 -8.08 15.44
CA ALA A 690 17.08 -7.70 16.33
C ALA A 690 18.44 -8.26 15.89
N LEU A 691 18.47 -9.47 15.33
CA LEU A 691 19.69 -10.12 14.87
C LEU A 691 20.11 -9.70 13.46
N GLY A 692 19.17 -9.21 12.63
CA GLY A 692 19.42 -8.77 11.26
C GLY A 692 19.65 -9.92 10.27
N ARG A 693 19.03 -11.07 10.49
CA ARG A 693 19.16 -12.30 9.68
C ARG A 693 18.02 -13.28 9.99
N VAL A 694 17.73 -14.23 9.07
CA VAL A 694 16.76 -15.30 9.38
C VAL A 694 17.20 -16.20 10.54
N ALA A 695 16.26 -16.63 11.38
CA ALA A 695 16.52 -17.49 12.54
C ALA A 695 16.61 -18.98 12.13
N LEU A 696 17.53 -19.75 12.71
CA LEU A 696 17.68 -21.18 12.44
C LEU A 696 17.32 -21.99 13.68
N TRP A 697 16.59 -23.09 13.48
CA TRP A 697 16.38 -24.10 14.52
C TRP A 697 17.67 -24.90 14.74
N SER A 698 17.84 -25.43 15.95
CA SER A 698 18.95 -26.33 16.23
C SER A 698 18.81 -27.61 15.39
N PRO A 699 19.91 -28.10 14.78
CA PRO A 699 19.84 -29.26 13.90
C PRO A 699 19.49 -30.53 14.68
N HIS A 700 18.85 -31.49 14.01
CA HIS A 700 18.64 -32.80 14.59
C HIS A 700 19.93 -33.62 14.50
N ALA A 701 20.18 -34.38 15.54
CA ALA A 701 21.45 -34.99 15.82
C ALA A 701 21.33 -36.51 15.75
N THR A 702 21.93 -37.13 14.75
CA THR A 702 21.86 -38.59 14.58
C THR A 702 23.26 -39.21 14.59
N GLY A 703 23.46 -40.22 15.45
CA GLY A 703 24.73 -40.94 15.57
C GLY A 703 25.06 -41.34 17.01
N SER A 704 25.97 -42.30 17.18
CA SER A 704 26.55 -42.69 18.46
C SER A 704 28.08 -42.76 18.35
N GLY A 705 28.79 -42.27 19.37
CA GLY A 705 30.26 -42.23 19.39
C GLY A 705 30.85 -41.05 18.61
N THR A 706 31.86 -41.30 17.77
CA THR A 706 32.66 -40.26 17.07
C THR A 706 32.09 -39.83 15.71
N SER A 707 31.00 -40.45 15.23
CA SER A 707 30.31 -40.07 13.99
C SER A 707 28.97 -39.44 14.31
N TYR A 708 28.83 -38.15 14.00
CA TYR A 708 27.64 -37.36 14.25
C TYR A 708 27.18 -36.71 12.94
N ALA A 709 25.92 -36.92 12.56
CA ALA A 709 25.31 -36.26 11.42
C ALA A 709 24.26 -35.27 11.93
N ALA A 710 24.50 -33.97 11.67
CA ALA A 710 23.57 -32.89 11.96
C ALA A 710 22.67 -32.63 10.74
N SER A 711 21.37 -32.79 10.88
CA SER A 711 20.39 -32.51 9.83
C SER A 711 19.62 -31.22 10.11
N TYR A 712 19.40 -30.44 9.05
CA TYR A 712 18.59 -29.22 9.11
C TYR A 712 17.15 -29.52 9.53
N VAL A 713 16.63 -28.68 10.42
CA VAL A 713 15.24 -28.71 10.88
C VAL A 713 14.49 -27.57 10.21
N GLN A 714 13.54 -27.91 9.34
CA GLN A 714 12.71 -26.93 8.63
C GLN A 714 11.74 -26.26 9.59
N ARG A 715 10.96 -27.04 10.34
CA ARG A 715 9.85 -26.53 11.14
C ARG A 715 9.97 -26.94 12.60
N LEU A 716 9.62 -26.01 13.49
CA LEU A 716 9.32 -26.29 14.88
C LEU A 716 7.88 -26.79 14.96
N ARG A 717 7.64 -27.92 15.59
CA ARG A 717 6.28 -28.44 15.78
C ARG A 717 5.63 -27.78 16.99
N ILE A 718 4.36 -27.45 16.90
CA ILE A 718 3.60 -26.99 18.08
C ILE A 718 2.39 -27.90 18.27
N TYR A 719 2.24 -28.41 19.49
CA TYR A 719 1.13 -29.27 19.89
C TYR A 719 0.29 -28.53 20.95
N PRO A 720 -0.84 -27.89 20.57
CA PRO A 720 -1.67 -27.11 21.49
C PRO A 720 -2.27 -27.93 22.64
N HIS A 721 -2.53 -29.21 22.42
CA HIS A 721 -3.14 -30.14 23.38
C HIS A 721 -2.27 -31.38 23.63
N ALA A 722 -0.97 -31.18 23.85
CA ALA A 722 0.02 -32.26 23.87
C ALA A 722 -0.12 -33.20 25.08
N LEU A 723 -0.47 -32.65 26.24
CA LEU A 723 -0.57 -33.38 27.50
C LEU A 723 -1.68 -32.83 28.40
N ARG A 724 -2.27 -33.70 29.23
CA ARG A 724 -3.27 -33.31 30.22
C ARG A 724 -2.63 -33.10 31.59
N GLU A 725 -1.80 -32.07 31.70
CA GLU A 725 -1.01 -31.71 32.89
C GLU A 725 -0.89 -30.18 32.96
N ALA A 726 -0.68 -29.64 34.17
CA ALA A 726 -0.29 -28.24 34.38
C ALA A 726 1.19 -28.03 34.04
N ASN A 727 1.55 -28.26 32.78
CA ASN A 727 2.91 -28.08 32.30
C ASN A 727 2.94 -27.71 30.80
N ALA A 728 3.92 -26.93 30.39
CA ALA A 728 4.22 -26.57 29.01
C ALA A 728 5.73 -26.50 28.85
N TYR A 729 6.30 -27.03 27.76
CA TYR A 729 7.76 -27.01 27.55
C TYR A 729 8.17 -27.18 26.08
N TYR A 730 9.31 -26.61 25.73
CA TYR A 730 10.07 -26.96 24.53
C TYR A 730 10.83 -28.29 24.72
N SER A 731 10.68 -29.21 23.76
CA SER A 731 11.41 -30.47 23.66
C SER A 731 12.54 -30.37 22.63
N PRO A 732 13.82 -30.35 23.05
CA PRO A 732 14.95 -30.33 22.12
C PRO A 732 15.10 -31.62 21.31
N ASP A 733 14.69 -32.77 21.84
CA ASP A 733 14.75 -34.04 21.12
C ASP A 733 13.73 -34.10 19.98
N LYS A 734 12.48 -33.69 20.26
CA LYS A 734 11.40 -33.68 19.27
C LYS A 734 11.39 -32.44 18.37
N LYS A 735 12.11 -31.38 18.74
CA LYS A 735 12.01 -30.05 18.13
C LYS A 735 10.56 -29.58 18.11
N ALA A 736 9.94 -29.58 19.29
CA ALA A 736 8.51 -29.33 19.44
C ALA A 736 8.17 -28.56 20.72
N LEU A 737 7.15 -27.70 20.66
CA LEU A 737 6.48 -27.15 21.83
C LEU A 737 5.34 -28.08 22.24
N LEU A 738 5.34 -28.52 23.50
CA LEU A 738 4.33 -29.39 24.07
C LEU A 738 3.55 -28.59 25.11
N LEU A 739 2.31 -28.21 24.77
CA LEU A 739 1.48 -27.36 25.60
C LEU A 739 0.40 -28.19 26.30
N GLY A 740 0.33 -28.07 27.63
CA GLY A 740 -0.60 -28.81 28.46
C GLY A 740 -1.93 -28.11 28.70
N TYR A 741 -2.92 -28.89 29.09
CA TYR A 741 -4.21 -28.40 29.58
C TYR A 741 -4.70 -29.19 30.80
N PHE A 742 -5.39 -28.53 31.73
CA PHE A 742 -5.80 -29.15 33.00
C PHE A 742 -7.06 -28.49 33.59
N PRO A 743 -7.85 -29.21 34.40
CA PRO A 743 -8.97 -28.59 35.11
C PRO A 743 -8.49 -27.69 36.26
N ALA A 744 -9.07 -26.50 36.40
CA ALA A 744 -8.80 -25.59 37.51
C ALA A 744 -9.15 -26.25 38.86
N GLN A 745 -8.31 -26.00 39.89
CA GLN A 745 -8.47 -26.61 41.21
C GLN A 745 -9.78 -26.21 41.91
N THR A 746 -10.37 -27.14 42.67
CA THR A 746 -11.67 -26.97 43.33
C THR A 746 -11.63 -26.18 44.64
N LYS A 747 -10.44 -25.92 45.22
CA LYS A 747 -10.28 -25.36 46.57
C LYS A 747 -9.97 -23.86 46.66
N ASN A 748 -9.69 -23.18 45.56
CA ASN A 748 -9.55 -21.71 45.47
C ASN A 748 -9.61 -21.33 43.98
N VAL A 749 -10.81 -21.08 43.48
CA VAL A 749 -11.05 -21.07 42.03
C VAL A 749 -10.75 -19.72 41.36
N GLY A 750 -10.41 -18.69 42.14
CA GLY A 750 -10.18 -17.34 41.60
C GLY A 750 -11.37 -16.85 40.77
N VAL A 751 -11.08 -16.33 39.58
CA VAL A 751 -12.09 -15.90 38.58
C VAL A 751 -12.66 -17.09 37.78
N ASN A 752 -12.03 -18.26 37.83
CA ASN A 752 -12.46 -19.45 37.09
C ASN A 752 -13.62 -20.18 37.80
N ALA A 753 -14.42 -20.94 37.07
CA ALA A 753 -15.40 -21.86 37.67
C ALA A 753 -14.74 -23.22 37.99
N PRO A 754 -15.16 -23.92 39.07
CA PRO A 754 -14.49 -25.15 39.48
C PRO A 754 -14.61 -26.23 38.41
N GLY A 755 -13.47 -26.78 37.99
CA GLY A 755 -13.41 -27.82 36.94
C GLY A 755 -13.39 -27.30 35.49
N THR A 756 -13.37 -25.98 35.26
CA THR A 756 -13.12 -25.42 33.91
C THR A 756 -11.71 -25.81 33.44
N LEU A 757 -11.58 -26.14 32.15
CA LEU A 757 -10.28 -26.45 31.55
C LEU A 757 -9.49 -25.17 31.29
N VAL A 758 -8.23 -25.16 31.72
CA VAL A 758 -7.24 -24.12 31.41
C VAL A 758 -6.30 -24.69 30.36
N PHE A 759 -6.06 -23.91 29.31
CA PHE A 759 -5.25 -24.30 28.16
C PHE A 759 -3.98 -23.44 28.10
N GLY A 760 -2.80 -24.05 28.25
CA GLY A 760 -1.53 -23.32 28.13
C GLY A 760 -1.32 -22.69 26.75
N CYS A 761 -1.93 -23.26 25.71
CA CYS A 761 -1.88 -22.74 24.34
C CYS A 761 -2.67 -21.44 24.09
N LEU A 762 -3.51 -21.03 25.05
CA LEU A 762 -4.22 -19.75 25.01
C LEU A 762 -3.48 -18.62 25.73
N SER A 763 -2.41 -18.92 26.45
CA SER A 763 -1.61 -17.91 27.13
C SER A 763 -0.56 -17.33 26.18
N TYR A 764 -0.65 -16.02 25.94
CA TYR A 764 0.29 -15.30 25.07
C TYR A 764 1.73 -15.47 25.56
N ASP A 765 1.93 -15.34 26.87
CA ASP A 765 3.26 -15.39 27.48
C ASP A 765 3.89 -16.79 27.42
N ILE A 766 3.11 -17.85 27.70
CA ILE A 766 3.62 -19.24 27.66
C ILE A 766 4.11 -19.59 26.25
N VAL A 767 3.34 -19.24 25.21
CA VAL A 767 3.75 -19.55 23.83
C VAL A 767 5.03 -18.80 23.45
N ALA A 768 5.14 -17.51 23.81
CA ALA A 768 6.34 -16.72 23.56
C ALA A 768 7.56 -17.24 24.34
N HIS A 769 7.36 -17.65 25.60
CA HIS A 769 8.37 -18.25 26.48
C HIS A 769 8.95 -19.53 25.86
N GLU A 770 8.10 -20.49 25.53
CA GLU A 770 8.55 -21.76 24.98
C GLU A 770 9.17 -21.63 23.58
N THR A 771 8.66 -20.71 22.76
CA THR A 771 9.27 -20.40 21.45
C THR A 771 10.67 -19.82 21.63
N THR A 772 10.90 -19.03 22.68
CA THR A 772 12.21 -18.45 22.98
C THR A 772 13.24 -19.52 23.34
N HIS A 773 12.86 -20.57 24.08
CA HIS A 773 13.74 -21.71 24.34
C HIS A 773 14.21 -22.38 23.04
N ALA A 774 13.30 -22.57 22.08
CA ALA A 774 13.64 -23.15 20.77
C ALA A 774 14.59 -22.26 19.95
N LEU A 775 14.39 -20.94 19.99
CA LEU A 775 15.24 -19.97 19.31
C LEU A 775 16.64 -19.89 19.96
N LEU A 776 16.71 -19.91 21.29
CA LEU A 776 17.97 -19.88 22.03
C LEU A 776 18.77 -21.17 21.83
N ASP A 777 18.13 -22.34 21.78
CA ASP A 777 18.78 -23.61 21.41
C ASP A 777 19.33 -23.57 19.97
N GLY A 778 18.62 -22.92 19.04
CA GLY A 778 19.09 -22.71 17.66
C GLY A 778 20.27 -21.75 17.52
N LEU A 779 20.31 -20.71 18.38
CA LEU A 779 21.37 -19.72 18.41
C LEU A 779 22.61 -20.25 19.15
N HIS A 780 22.44 -20.59 20.43
CA HIS A 780 23.46 -21.00 21.41
C HIS A 780 23.21 -22.42 21.92
N ARG A 781 23.46 -23.42 21.07
CA ARG A 781 23.18 -24.84 21.34
C ARG A 781 23.70 -25.35 22.70
N ARG A 782 24.85 -24.85 23.15
CA ARG A 782 25.52 -25.32 24.37
C ARG A 782 24.96 -24.71 25.65
N TYR A 783 23.99 -23.81 25.57
CA TYR A 783 23.33 -23.25 26.76
C TYR A 783 22.33 -24.24 27.38
N SER A 784 22.00 -25.34 26.69
CA SER A 784 21.29 -26.48 27.26
C SER A 784 22.15 -27.32 28.23
N GLU A 785 23.48 -27.11 28.25
CA GLU A 785 24.41 -27.83 29.12
C GLU A 785 24.64 -27.05 30.42
N GLN A 786 24.27 -27.64 31.56
CA GLN A 786 24.44 -27.02 32.87
C GLN A 786 25.94 -26.96 33.25
N THR A 787 26.60 -25.87 32.86
CA THR A 787 28.03 -25.63 33.09
C THR A 787 28.29 -24.75 34.32
N ASN A 788 27.34 -23.90 34.69
CA ASN A 788 27.31 -23.11 35.91
C ASN A 788 25.84 -22.81 36.33
N PRO A 789 25.58 -22.28 37.54
CA PRO A 789 24.21 -21.97 38.01
C PRO A 789 23.44 -20.96 37.16
N ASP A 790 24.13 -20.02 36.50
CA ASP A 790 23.51 -19.00 35.65
C ASP A 790 23.01 -19.57 34.31
N VAL A 791 23.50 -20.70 33.82
CA VAL A 791 23.21 -21.11 32.43
C VAL A 791 21.75 -21.48 32.23
N LEU A 792 21.19 -22.34 33.09
CA LEU A 792 19.77 -22.67 33.05
C LEU A 792 18.91 -21.48 33.49
N ALA A 793 19.37 -20.70 34.47
CA ALA A 793 18.70 -19.49 34.92
C ALA A 793 18.63 -18.42 33.81
N PHE A 794 19.65 -18.36 32.95
CA PHE A 794 19.70 -17.45 31.81
C PHE A 794 18.72 -17.87 30.72
N HIS A 795 18.59 -19.18 30.47
CA HIS A 795 17.57 -19.71 29.57
C HIS A 795 16.15 -19.29 29.99
N GLU A 796 15.82 -19.48 31.27
CA GLU A 796 14.53 -19.07 31.83
C GLU A 796 14.32 -17.56 31.80
N ALA A 797 15.31 -16.79 32.28
CA ALA A 797 15.22 -15.34 32.31
C ALA A 797 15.07 -14.73 30.92
N MET A 798 15.76 -15.28 29.91
CA MET A 798 15.65 -14.78 28.54
C MET A 798 14.26 -15.06 27.96
N ALA A 799 13.69 -16.22 28.24
CA ALA A 799 12.33 -16.57 27.84
C ALA A 799 11.28 -15.65 28.51
N ASP A 800 11.43 -15.37 29.81
CA ASP A 800 10.59 -14.40 30.53
C ASP A 800 10.72 -12.97 29.97
N ILE A 801 11.96 -12.50 29.71
CA ILE A 801 12.21 -11.17 29.15
C ILE A 801 11.52 -11.03 27.79
N VAL A 802 11.61 -12.05 26.93
CA VAL A 802 10.95 -12.01 25.61
C VAL A 802 9.44 -12.02 25.75
N ALA A 803 8.88 -12.93 26.55
CA ALA A 803 7.44 -13.02 26.77
C ALA A 803 6.87 -11.69 27.31
N LEU A 804 7.48 -11.16 28.37
CA LEU A 804 7.11 -9.91 29.00
C LEU A 804 7.16 -8.75 28.01
N PHE A 805 8.33 -8.47 27.41
CA PHE A 805 8.45 -7.28 26.55
C PHE A 805 7.71 -7.42 25.23
N GLN A 806 7.52 -8.64 24.70
CA GLN A 806 6.66 -8.85 23.54
C GLN A 806 5.21 -8.48 23.87
N HIS A 807 4.71 -8.86 25.06
CA HIS A 807 3.40 -8.44 25.54
C HIS A 807 3.31 -6.90 25.63
N PHE A 808 4.32 -6.23 26.20
CA PHE A 808 4.37 -4.76 26.22
C PHE A 808 4.42 -4.11 24.84
N THR A 809 4.71 -4.84 23.76
CA THR A 809 4.61 -4.28 22.41
C THR A 809 3.17 -4.07 21.95
N LEU A 810 2.17 -4.73 22.57
CA LEU A 810 0.73 -4.57 22.28
C LEU A 810 0.18 -3.29 22.94
N PRO A 811 -0.06 -2.19 22.20
CA PRO A 811 -0.59 -0.97 22.81
C PRO A 811 -2.00 -1.17 23.38
N GLU A 812 -2.79 -2.08 22.80
CA GLU A 812 -4.12 -2.47 23.29
C GLU A 812 -4.05 -2.93 24.74
N ALA A 813 -3.14 -3.85 25.05
CA ALA A 813 -2.95 -4.39 26.39
C ALA A 813 -2.53 -3.30 27.38
N LEU A 814 -1.67 -2.37 26.96
CA LEU A 814 -1.11 -1.32 27.82
C LEU A 814 -2.12 -0.25 28.25
N ARG A 815 -3.12 0.07 27.42
CA ARG A 815 -4.07 1.17 27.66
C ARG A 815 -4.78 1.08 29.00
N ASP A 816 -5.31 -0.10 29.32
CA ASP A 816 -6.06 -0.33 30.56
C ASP A 816 -5.19 -0.12 31.79
N GLN A 817 -4.02 -0.75 31.78
CA GLN A 817 -3.12 -0.74 32.92
C GLN A 817 -2.50 0.66 33.13
N ILE A 818 -2.19 1.38 32.05
CA ILE A 818 -1.74 2.78 32.13
C ILE A 818 -2.85 3.69 32.65
N ALA A 819 -4.11 3.46 32.27
CA ALA A 819 -5.23 4.22 32.81
C ALA A 819 -5.39 3.96 34.32
N LYS A 820 -5.35 2.68 34.74
CA LYS A 820 -5.47 2.25 36.16
C LYS A 820 -4.34 2.77 37.03
N THR A 821 -3.10 2.62 36.58
CA THR A 821 -1.89 3.08 37.30
C THR A 821 -1.59 4.57 37.12
N ARG A 822 -2.40 5.28 36.31
CA ARG A 822 -2.19 6.70 35.96
C ARG A 822 -0.80 6.96 35.36
N GLY A 823 -0.28 5.98 34.62
CA GLY A 823 1.04 6.00 33.99
C GLY A 823 2.21 5.59 34.90
N ASP A 824 1.97 5.18 36.14
CA ASP A 824 3.01 4.67 37.04
C ASP A 824 3.10 3.14 37.00
N LEU A 825 3.85 2.62 36.04
CA LEU A 825 4.07 1.18 35.84
C LEU A 825 4.91 0.51 36.95
N THR A 826 5.19 1.20 38.05
CA THR A 826 5.89 0.60 39.22
C THR A 826 4.95 0.15 40.33
N GLN A 827 3.67 0.47 40.19
CA GLN A 827 2.60 -0.04 41.04
C GLN A 827 2.14 -1.41 40.52
N GLU A 828 1.39 -2.15 41.35
CA GLU A 828 0.73 -3.40 40.96
C GLU A 828 -0.01 -3.24 39.62
N ASN A 829 0.35 -4.07 38.65
CA ASN A 829 -0.29 -4.07 37.33
C ASN A 829 -0.17 -5.45 36.68
N LEU A 830 -1.17 -5.80 35.86
CA LEU A 830 -1.23 -7.10 35.19
C LEU A 830 -0.14 -7.30 34.13
N LEU A 831 0.60 -6.25 33.75
CA LEU A 831 1.66 -6.36 32.75
C LEU A 831 2.96 -6.89 33.35
N SER A 832 3.22 -6.70 34.65
CA SER A 832 4.40 -7.24 35.33
C SER A 832 4.25 -8.70 35.76
N GLU A 833 3.09 -9.29 35.51
CA GLU A 833 2.70 -10.63 35.91
C GLU A 833 2.65 -11.56 34.68
N LEU A 834 3.37 -12.67 34.72
CA LEU A 834 3.40 -13.65 33.63
C LEU A 834 2.46 -14.83 33.92
N ALA A 835 1.65 -15.21 32.92
CA ALA A 835 0.75 -16.38 32.96
C ALA A 835 -0.19 -16.39 34.20
N TYR A 836 -0.98 -15.33 34.36
CA TYR A 836 -1.85 -15.07 35.51
C TYR A 836 -2.89 -16.17 35.78
N GLN A 837 -3.64 -16.59 34.76
CA GLN A 837 -4.68 -17.63 34.87
C GLN A 837 -4.06 -19.01 35.17
N PHE A 838 -2.89 -19.30 34.59
CA PHE A 838 -2.18 -20.55 34.86
C PHE A 838 -1.73 -20.60 36.33
N GLY A 839 -1.11 -19.53 36.82
CA GLY A 839 -0.71 -19.39 38.23
C GLY A 839 -1.89 -19.49 39.20
N GLN A 840 -3.00 -18.82 38.93
CA GLN A 840 -4.21 -18.92 39.74
C GLN A 840 -4.83 -20.33 39.74
N ALA A 841 -4.88 -20.99 38.59
CA ALA A 841 -5.49 -22.33 38.49
C ALA A 841 -4.65 -23.42 39.18
N GLU A 842 -3.32 -23.23 39.26
CA GLU A 842 -2.38 -24.13 39.90
C GLU A 842 -2.17 -23.84 41.41
N LYS A 843 -2.02 -22.56 41.79
CA LYS A 843 -1.65 -22.15 43.17
C LYS A 843 -2.83 -21.55 43.96
N GLY A 844 -3.96 -21.25 43.31
CA GLY A 844 -5.14 -20.66 43.92
C GLY A 844 -5.09 -19.13 44.11
N HIS A 845 -3.96 -18.47 43.85
CA HIS A 845 -3.80 -17.01 43.87
C HIS A 845 -2.57 -16.56 43.05
N GLY A 846 -2.62 -15.35 42.47
CA GLY A 846 -1.48 -14.69 41.80
C GLY A 846 -1.03 -15.29 40.47
N ALA A 847 -0.04 -14.63 39.84
CA ALA A 847 0.57 -15.07 38.60
C ALA A 847 1.59 -16.21 38.79
N LEU A 848 2.01 -16.84 37.69
CA LEU A 848 3.10 -17.82 37.77
C LEU A 848 4.40 -17.15 38.23
N ARG A 849 4.66 -15.93 37.74
CA ARG A 849 5.81 -15.08 38.06
C ARG A 849 5.39 -13.61 38.15
N ASP A 850 5.91 -12.87 39.13
CA ASP A 850 5.71 -11.42 39.32
C ASP A 850 7.09 -10.72 39.34
N ALA A 851 7.32 -9.83 38.37
CA ALA A 851 8.59 -9.11 38.23
C ALA A 851 8.73 -7.90 39.18
N LEU A 852 7.63 -7.43 39.79
CA LEU A 852 7.58 -6.19 40.58
C LEU A 852 7.37 -6.41 42.08
N GLY A 853 6.69 -7.48 42.48
CA GLY A 853 6.31 -7.66 43.88
C GLY A 853 5.93 -9.08 44.28
N HIS A 854 5.33 -9.16 45.45
CA HIS A 854 4.65 -10.36 45.95
C HIS A 854 3.53 -9.92 46.90
N TYR A 855 2.52 -10.78 47.08
CA TYR A 855 1.53 -10.59 48.13
C TYR A 855 2.04 -11.17 49.44
N ASP A 856 1.83 -10.44 50.54
CA ASP A 856 2.06 -10.99 51.87
C ASP A 856 0.91 -11.94 52.29
N ASP A 857 1.08 -12.60 53.44
CA ASP A 857 0.07 -13.51 54.02
C ASP A 857 -1.29 -12.82 54.31
N THR A 858 -1.35 -11.49 54.25
CA THR A 858 -2.58 -10.70 54.44
C THR A 858 -3.27 -10.34 53.13
N GLY A 859 -2.69 -10.72 51.99
CA GLY A 859 -3.18 -10.39 50.64
C GLY A 859 -2.86 -8.95 50.21
N THR A 860 -1.89 -8.29 50.84
CA THR A 860 -1.44 -6.95 50.45
C THR A 860 -0.23 -7.06 49.52
N TRP A 861 -0.26 -6.41 48.35
CA TRP A 861 0.85 -6.40 47.41
C TRP A 861 2.01 -5.53 47.92
N ILE A 862 3.23 -6.07 47.89
CA ILE A 862 4.46 -5.42 48.34
C ILE A 862 5.48 -5.43 47.19
N ALA A 863 5.95 -4.24 46.81
CA ALA A 863 7.00 -4.10 45.80
C ALA A 863 8.35 -4.66 46.30
N ASN A 864 9.00 -5.47 45.46
CA ASN A 864 10.32 -6.04 45.71
C ASN A 864 11.39 -4.96 45.59
N LYS A 865 12.05 -4.60 46.70
CA LYS A 865 13.16 -3.65 46.70
C LYS A 865 14.50 -4.38 46.57
N PRO A 866 15.40 -3.93 45.69
CA PRO A 866 16.70 -4.56 45.52
C PRO A 866 17.54 -4.42 46.80
N THR A 867 18.02 -5.55 47.29
CA THR A 867 18.85 -5.71 48.49
C THR A 867 20.35 -5.77 48.17
N GLY A 868 20.70 -6.06 46.91
CA GLY A 868 22.08 -6.21 46.45
C GLY A 868 22.69 -7.60 46.71
N GLU A 869 21.98 -8.49 47.42
CA GLU A 869 22.46 -9.84 47.75
C GLU A 869 21.69 -10.95 47.01
N GLU A 870 20.54 -10.62 46.39
CA GLU A 870 19.63 -11.56 45.69
C GLU A 870 20.33 -12.50 44.72
N TYR A 871 21.20 -11.97 43.86
CA TYR A 871 21.91 -12.75 42.87
C TYR A 871 22.87 -13.77 43.51
N MET A 872 23.42 -13.49 44.69
CA MET A 872 24.32 -14.42 45.38
C MET A 872 23.55 -15.48 46.18
N SER A 873 22.34 -15.15 46.66
CA SER A 873 21.49 -16.06 47.44
C SER A 873 20.64 -17.00 46.59
N ALA A 874 20.29 -16.63 45.36
CA ALA A 874 19.42 -17.42 44.50
C ALA A 874 20.16 -18.63 43.88
N THR A 875 19.80 -19.84 44.32
CA THR A 875 20.44 -21.10 43.89
C THR A 875 19.64 -21.87 42.86
N GLU A 876 18.31 -21.75 42.89
CA GLU A 876 17.41 -22.44 41.96
C GLU A 876 17.32 -21.65 40.63
N PRO A 877 17.31 -22.32 39.46
CA PRO A 877 17.30 -21.64 38.17
C PRO A 877 16.21 -20.59 37.95
N HIS A 878 14.95 -20.84 38.34
CA HIS A 878 13.85 -19.87 38.22
C HIS A 878 14.05 -18.67 39.14
N ASP A 879 14.34 -18.91 40.43
CA ASP A 879 14.59 -17.85 41.41
C ASP A 879 15.76 -16.98 40.96
N ARG A 880 16.83 -17.60 40.48
CA ARG A 880 18.01 -16.88 39.98
C ARG A 880 17.70 -16.13 38.69
N GLY A 881 16.94 -16.72 37.78
CA GLY A 881 16.49 -16.08 36.55
C GLY A 881 15.65 -14.83 36.82
N SER A 882 14.76 -14.89 37.82
CA SER A 882 13.91 -13.75 38.22
C SER A 882 14.72 -12.51 38.60
N VAL A 883 15.92 -12.67 39.18
CA VAL A 883 16.81 -11.56 39.51
C VAL A 883 17.28 -10.81 38.25
N LEU A 884 17.56 -11.55 37.17
CA LEU A 884 17.93 -10.96 35.88
C LEU A 884 16.73 -10.24 35.24
N VAL A 885 15.55 -10.88 35.22
CA VAL A 885 14.31 -10.27 34.71
C VAL A 885 14.02 -8.95 35.44
N ALA A 886 14.08 -8.96 36.78
CA ALA A 886 13.85 -7.78 37.61
C ALA A 886 14.89 -6.67 37.35
N ALA A 887 16.16 -7.02 37.09
CA ALA A 887 17.19 -6.04 36.73
C ALA A 887 16.89 -5.38 35.38
N VAL A 888 16.53 -6.17 34.37
CA VAL A 888 16.20 -5.68 33.02
C VAL A 888 14.92 -4.83 33.04
N PHE A 889 13.91 -5.24 33.82
CA PHE A 889 12.65 -4.52 33.95
C PHE A 889 12.79 -3.20 34.71
N ASP A 890 13.55 -3.16 35.81
CA ASP A 890 13.87 -1.92 36.53
C ASP A 890 14.58 -0.91 35.60
N ALA A 891 15.54 -1.37 34.80
CA ALA A 891 16.20 -0.52 33.80
C ALA A 891 15.21 0.03 32.75
N PHE A 892 14.26 -0.79 32.27
CA PHE A 892 13.18 -0.36 31.39
C PHE A 892 12.33 0.75 32.03
N LEU A 893 11.88 0.55 33.28
CA LEU A 893 11.06 1.52 34.00
C LEU A 893 11.76 2.87 34.19
N ARG A 894 13.08 2.86 34.43
CA ARG A 894 13.90 4.08 34.50
C ARG A 894 13.85 4.86 33.18
N ILE A 895 13.98 4.19 32.05
CA ILE A 895 13.94 4.81 30.73
C ILE A 895 12.53 5.25 30.34
N TYR A 896 11.52 4.44 30.63
CA TYR A 896 10.11 4.81 30.44
C TYR A 896 9.78 6.13 31.17
N ARG A 897 10.19 6.26 32.44
CA ARG A 897 10.00 7.49 33.22
C ARG A 897 10.70 8.70 32.60
N ILE A 898 11.94 8.54 32.14
CA ILE A 898 12.68 9.63 31.47
C ILE A 898 11.96 10.06 30.20
N ARG A 899 11.49 9.10 29.40
CA ARG A 899 10.84 9.35 28.11
C ARG A 899 9.43 9.92 28.22
N CYS A 900 8.72 9.63 29.31
CA CYS A 900 7.38 10.17 29.55
C CYS A 900 7.39 11.46 30.38
N ALA A 901 8.55 11.91 30.85
CA ALA A 901 8.64 13.06 31.75
C ALA A 901 8.09 14.36 31.11
N ASP A 902 8.23 14.52 29.80
CA ASP A 902 7.62 15.62 29.04
C ASP A 902 6.10 15.50 28.97
N LEU A 903 5.56 14.30 28.69
CA LEU A 903 4.12 14.02 28.69
C LEU A 903 3.49 14.31 30.05
N PHE A 904 4.14 13.90 31.14
CA PHE A 904 3.69 14.23 32.49
C PHE A 904 3.71 15.74 32.74
N ARG A 905 4.77 16.46 32.33
CA ARG A 905 4.83 17.92 32.45
C ARG A 905 3.74 18.61 31.63
N LEU A 906 3.51 18.18 30.39
CA LEU A 906 2.46 18.73 29.53
C LEU A 906 1.07 18.55 30.16
N ALA A 907 0.78 17.37 30.70
CA ALA A 907 -0.50 17.05 31.31
C ALA A 907 -0.72 17.67 32.70
N SER A 908 0.33 18.20 33.33
CA SER A 908 0.31 18.73 34.70
C SER A 908 0.69 20.22 34.80
N ALA A 909 0.59 20.95 33.68
CA ALA A 909 0.96 22.36 33.57
C ALA A 909 2.40 22.66 34.07
N GLY A 910 3.34 21.75 33.77
CA GLY A 910 4.77 21.89 34.04
C GLY A 910 5.24 21.31 35.39
N THR A 911 4.34 20.86 36.26
CA THR A 911 4.71 20.36 37.60
C THR A 911 5.30 18.94 37.58
N GLY A 912 4.98 18.14 36.56
CA GLY A 912 5.33 16.73 36.48
C GLY A 912 4.48 15.81 37.37
N VAL A 913 3.50 16.35 38.11
CA VAL A 913 2.64 15.60 39.04
C VAL A 913 1.20 15.69 38.56
N LEU A 914 0.60 14.55 38.21
CA LEU A 914 -0.76 14.52 37.67
C LEU A 914 -1.82 14.84 38.73
N PRO A 915 -2.82 15.69 38.42
CA PRO A 915 -3.91 16.00 39.34
C PRO A 915 -4.71 14.75 39.71
N PRO A 916 -5.25 14.66 40.94
CA PRO A 916 -5.98 13.47 41.39
C PRO A 916 -7.19 13.16 40.50
N GLY A 917 -7.48 11.87 40.29
CA GLY A 917 -8.54 11.38 39.40
C GLY A 917 -8.01 10.70 38.12
N ASN A 918 -8.93 10.35 37.23
CA ASN A 918 -8.63 9.69 35.96
C ASN A 918 -7.84 10.61 35.04
N ILE A 919 -6.84 10.05 34.36
CA ILE A 919 -6.04 10.78 33.39
C ILE A 919 -6.76 10.84 32.02
N PRO A 920 -6.56 11.89 31.20
CA PRO A 920 -7.22 11.99 29.89
C PRO A 920 -6.89 10.82 28.96
N HIS A 921 -7.86 10.39 28.15
CA HIS A 921 -7.68 9.28 27.20
C HIS A 921 -6.49 9.51 26.25
N ASP A 922 -6.34 10.71 25.70
CA ASP A 922 -5.21 11.04 24.81
C ASP A 922 -3.84 10.90 25.51
N LEU A 923 -3.78 11.14 26.83
CA LEU A 923 -2.57 10.92 27.61
C LEU A 923 -2.30 9.42 27.79
N VAL A 924 -3.34 8.63 28.06
CA VAL A 924 -3.24 7.16 28.13
C VAL A 924 -2.70 6.61 26.81
N GLU A 925 -3.27 7.03 25.67
CA GLU A 925 -2.81 6.58 24.35
C GLU A 925 -1.34 6.93 24.09
N ARG A 926 -0.93 8.16 24.40
CA ARG A 926 0.48 8.59 24.22
C ARG A 926 1.43 7.83 25.14
N LEU A 927 1.06 7.61 26.40
CA LEU A 927 1.86 6.83 27.35
C LEU A 927 1.96 5.36 26.93
N ALA A 928 0.88 4.76 26.40
CA ALA A 928 0.87 3.39 25.88
C ALA A 928 1.75 3.25 24.64
N GLN A 929 1.67 4.20 23.71
CA GLN A 929 2.55 4.21 22.54
C GLN A 929 4.02 4.38 22.92
N GLU A 930 4.35 5.26 23.88
CA GLU A 930 5.73 5.39 24.35
C GLU A 930 6.20 4.14 25.10
N ALA A 931 5.37 3.52 25.95
CA ALA A 931 5.69 2.26 26.61
C ALA A 931 6.00 1.15 25.58
N SER A 932 5.14 0.97 24.57
CA SER A 932 5.32 -0.02 23.50
C SER A 932 6.59 0.24 22.68
N LYS A 933 6.87 1.50 22.31
CA LYS A 933 8.12 1.86 21.61
C LYS A 933 9.36 1.53 22.43
N VAL A 934 9.35 1.87 23.73
CA VAL A 934 10.47 1.58 24.63
C VAL A 934 10.63 0.08 24.79
N ALA A 935 9.55 -0.67 24.99
CA ALA A 935 9.56 -2.12 25.14
C ALA A 935 10.12 -2.82 23.90
N LYS A 936 9.70 -2.40 22.69
CA LYS A 936 10.26 -2.92 21.43
C LYS A 936 11.77 -2.68 21.35
N GLN A 937 12.22 -1.45 21.62
CA GLN A 937 13.65 -1.13 21.61
C GLN A 937 14.42 -1.92 22.69
N TRP A 938 13.82 -2.11 23.87
CA TRP A 938 14.39 -2.89 24.97
C TRP A 938 14.60 -4.34 24.57
N LEU A 939 13.56 -4.95 23.99
CA LEU A 939 13.58 -6.32 23.48
C LEU A 939 14.64 -6.49 22.39
N ASP A 940 14.73 -5.55 21.45
CA ASP A 940 15.75 -5.56 20.39
C ASP A 940 17.18 -5.53 20.97
N ILE A 941 17.44 -4.75 22.03
CA ILE A 941 18.75 -4.71 22.71
C ILE A 941 19.03 -6.07 23.39
N CYS A 942 18.06 -6.61 24.14
CA CYS A 942 18.21 -7.87 24.86
C CYS A 942 18.50 -9.06 23.93
N ILE A 943 17.78 -9.17 22.82
CA ILE A 943 18.01 -10.22 21.82
C ILE A 943 19.35 -10.02 21.11
N ARG A 944 19.66 -8.79 20.68
CA ARG A 944 20.91 -8.48 19.97
C ARG A 944 22.15 -8.81 20.81
N ALA A 945 22.07 -8.63 22.12
CA ALA A 945 23.14 -8.96 23.05
C ALA A 945 23.53 -10.44 23.05
N LEU A 946 22.66 -11.35 22.61
CA LEU A 946 22.98 -12.78 22.51
C LEU A 946 24.19 -13.03 21.58
N ASP A 947 24.35 -12.26 20.50
CA ASP A 947 25.52 -12.38 19.60
C ASP A 947 26.84 -11.89 20.23
N TYR A 948 26.76 -11.19 21.36
CA TYR A 948 27.90 -10.66 22.12
C TYR A 948 28.16 -11.46 23.40
N CYS A 949 27.48 -12.60 23.57
CA CYS A 949 27.69 -13.52 24.68
C CYS A 949 28.78 -14.56 24.37
N PRO A 950 29.42 -15.14 25.39
CA PRO A 950 30.33 -16.27 25.20
C PRO A 950 29.56 -17.49 24.65
N PRO A 951 30.19 -18.38 23.86
CA PRO A 951 29.47 -19.47 23.19
C PRO A 951 29.13 -20.63 24.15
N VAL A 952 29.69 -20.61 25.37
CA VAL A 952 29.45 -21.57 26.46
C VAL A 952 29.56 -20.84 27.79
N ASP A 953 28.95 -21.41 28.83
CA ASP A 953 29.13 -20.96 30.22
C ASP A 953 28.88 -19.45 30.45
N PRO A 954 27.75 -18.89 29.96
CA PRO A 954 27.41 -17.49 30.20
C PRO A 954 27.20 -17.23 31.69
N THR A 955 27.49 -16.01 32.12
CA THR A 955 27.08 -15.48 33.42
C THR A 955 26.24 -14.22 33.23
N PHE A 956 25.45 -13.82 34.22
CA PHE A 956 24.67 -12.58 34.11
C PHE A 956 25.57 -11.34 33.96
N GLY A 957 26.77 -11.38 34.54
CA GLY A 957 27.79 -10.36 34.34
C GLY A 957 28.30 -10.31 32.89
N ASP A 958 28.46 -11.45 32.22
CA ASP A 958 28.81 -11.50 30.79
C ASP A 958 27.67 -10.94 29.94
N TYR A 959 26.42 -11.24 30.30
CA TYR A 959 25.26 -10.69 29.60
C TYR A 959 25.15 -9.17 29.74
N LEU A 960 25.44 -8.61 30.92
CA LEU A 960 25.54 -7.15 31.09
C LEU A 960 26.57 -6.55 30.14
N ARG A 961 27.76 -7.15 30.03
CA ARG A 961 28.78 -6.68 29.09
C ARG A 961 28.31 -6.78 27.64
N ALA A 962 27.59 -7.85 27.32
CA ALA A 962 27.01 -8.07 26.00
C ALA A 962 25.95 -7.01 25.66
N LEU A 963 25.03 -6.69 26.57
CA LEU A 963 24.02 -5.62 26.43
C LEU A 963 24.67 -4.27 26.11
N ILE A 964 25.67 -3.88 26.92
CA ILE A 964 26.36 -2.60 26.78
C ILE A 964 27.15 -2.54 25.46
N THR A 965 27.83 -3.62 25.09
CA THR A 965 28.61 -3.67 23.85
C THR A 965 27.70 -3.63 22.61
N ALA A 966 26.66 -4.46 22.60
CA ALA A 966 25.72 -4.61 21.49
C ALA A 966 24.91 -3.33 21.22
N ASP A 967 24.57 -2.58 22.26
CA ASP A 967 23.93 -1.28 22.13
C ASP A 967 24.90 -0.21 21.62
N ARG A 968 26.08 -0.11 22.24
CA ARG A 968 27.11 0.88 21.86
C ARG A 968 27.57 0.75 20.40
N ASP A 969 27.60 -0.46 19.87
CA ASP A 969 28.00 -0.69 18.47
C ASP A 969 26.98 -0.21 17.45
N LEU A 970 25.69 -0.40 17.75
CA LEU A 970 24.60 -0.02 16.86
C LEU A 970 24.18 1.44 17.07
N VAL A 971 24.22 1.92 18.30
CA VAL A 971 23.82 3.26 18.74
C VAL A 971 24.99 3.89 19.51
N PRO A 972 25.98 4.48 18.82
CA PRO A 972 27.14 5.09 19.48
C PRO A 972 26.74 6.19 20.47
N ASP A 973 25.78 7.03 20.09
CA ASP A 973 25.30 8.17 20.89
C ASP A 973 24.05 7.78 21.70
N ASP A 974 24.21 7.58 23.02
CA ASP A 974 23.12 7.22 23.95
C ASP A 974 22.57 8.47 24.66
N ASP A 975 21.84 9.30 23.91
CA ASP A 975 21.25 10.55 24.41
C ASP A 975 20.29 10.35 25.59
N ARG A 976 19.74 9.15 25.76
CA ARG A 976 18.70 8.83 26.76
C ARG A 976 19.22 7.94 27.88
N SER A 977 20.51 7.62 27.91
CA SER A 977 21.19 6.87 28.97
C SER A 977 20.67 5.44 29.20
N TYR A 978 20.26 4.75 28.13
CA TYR A 978 19.84 3.33 28.14
C TYR A 978 20.91 2.44 28.80
N ARG A 979 22.18 2.65 28.46
CA ARG A 979 23.30 1.87 28.99
C ARG A 979 23.50 2.09 30.48
N ILE A 980 23.33 3.33 30.96
CA ILE A 980 23.41 3.64 32.39
C ILE A 980 22.25 3.02 33.17
N ALA A 981 21.06 2.94 32.58
CA ALA A 981 19.92 2.27 33.20
C ALA A 981 20.22 0.79 33.45
N PHE A 982 20.76 0.06 32.47
CA PHE A 982 21.21 -1.33 32.65
C PHE A 982 22.29 -1.46 33.72
N ILE A 983 23.35 -0.66 33.64
CA ILE A 983 24.48 -0.73 34.60
C ILE A 983 23.99 -0.53 36.04
N SER A 984 23.13 0.47 36.25
CA SER A 984 22.63 0.80 37.57
C SER A 984 21.67 -0.27 38.12
N ALA A 985 20.74 -0.78 37.31
CA ALA A 985 19.79 -1.79 37.75
C ALA A 985 20.46 -3.15 38.07
N PHE A 986 21.47 -3.56 37.29
CA PHE A 986 22.25 -4.77 37.55
C PHE A 986 23.10 -4.63 38.83
N ARG A 987 23.76 -3.47 39.00
CA ARG A 987 24.51 -3.15 40.23
C ARG A 987 23.61 -3.22 41.46
N ASP A 988 22.41 -2.66 41.40
CA ASP A 988 21.50 -2.59 42.54
C ASP A 988 21.07 -3.99 43.02
N ARG A 989 21.14 -5.02 42.15
CA ARG A 989 20.85 -6.43 42.46
C ARG A 989 22.07 -7.31 42.66
N GLY A 990 23.26 -6.71 42.76
CA GLY A 990 24.51 -7.43 42.99
C GLY A 990 25.07 -8.18 41.77
N ILE A 991 24.58 -7.90 40.57
CA ILE A 991 25.08 -8.51 39.34
C ILE A 991 26.28 -7.70 38.83
N PHE A 992 27.47 -8.30 38.89
CA PHE A 992 28.72 -7.67 38.48
C PHE A 992 29.46 -8.48 37.43
N ALA A 993 30.04 -7.80 36.45
CA ALA A 993 30.90 -8.41 35.45
C ALA A 993 32.26 -8.81 36.05
N GLN A 994 32.62 -10.09 35.94
CA GLN A 994 33.91 -10.58 36.43
C GLN A 994 35.08 -10.01 35.62
N GLY A 995 36.18 -9.69 36.31
CA GLY A 995 37.41 -9.19 35.67
C GLY A 995 37.37 -7.73 35.22
N VAL A 996 36.28 -6.99 35.50
CA VAL A 996 36.15 -5.55 35.21
C VAL A 996 36.40 -4.74 36.49
N ARG A 997 37.28 -3.73 36.41
CA ARG A 997 37.65 -2.89 37.57
C ARG A 997 36.69 -1.75 37.87
N TYR A 998 35.95 -1.27 36.88
CA TYR A 998 35.06 -0.11 36.98
C TYR A 998 33.71 -0.39 36.35
N LEU A 999 32.62 0.02 37.01
CA LEU A 999 31.25 -0.07 36.48
C LEU A 999 30.93 1.16 35.62
N ALA A 1000 31.66 1.31 34.53
CA ALA A 1000 31.46 2.35 33.53
C ALA A 1000 31.28 1.70 32.15
N GLU A 1001 30.53 2.37 31.27
CA GLU A 1001 30.20 1.87 29.91
C GLU A 1001 31.44 1.34 29.17
N ARG A 1002 32.50 2.14 29.09
CA ARG A 1002 33.73 1.78 28.38
C ARG A 1002 34.47 0.60 28.99
N SER A 1003 34.37 0.40 30.31
CA SER A 1003 35.01 -0.71 31.01
C SER A 1003 34.21 -2.01 30.92
N LEU A 1004 32.90 -1.92 30.76
CA LEU A 1004 32.02 -3.07 30.58
C LEU A 1004 31.98 -3.57 29.13
N ALA A 1005 32.16 -2.67 28.15
CA ALA A 1005 32.27 -3.06 26.76
C ALA A 1005 33.34 -4.14 26.54
N TRP A 1006 33.09 -5.08 25.65
CA TRP A 1006 34.11 -6.04 25.21
C TRP A 1006 35.28 -5.30 24.53
N GLU A 1007 36.46 -5.90 24.57
CA GLU A 1007 37.67 -5.30 24.02
C GLU A 1007 38.04 -5.95 22.67
N PRO A 1008 38.67 -5.19 21.75
CA PRO A 1008 39.26 -5.76 20.55
C PRO A 1008 40.43 -6.70 20.89
N PRO A 1009 40.84 -7.59 19.97
CA PRO A 1009 42.02 -8.43 20.18
C PRO A 1009 43.27 -7.56 20.37
N PRO A 1010 44.26 -8.01 21.16
CA PRO A 1010 45.47 -7.23 21.45
C PRO A 1010 46.37 -7.00 20.22
N GLN A 1011 46.21 -7.82 19.18
CA GLN A 1011 46.85 -7.62 17.87
C GLN A 1011 45.92 -8.11 16.75
N PRO A 1012 45.98 -7.51 15.54
CA PRO A 1012 45.13 -7.90 14.41
C PRO A 1012 45.55 -9.25 13.80
N PHE A 1013 44.58 -9.94 13.20
CA PHE A 1013 44.80 -11.22 12.49
C PHE A 1013 45.38 -10.98 11.10
N LYS A 1014 46.49 -11.65 10.76
CA LYS A 1014 47.26 -11.34 9.54
C LYS A 1014 46.55 -11.74 8.24
N ASN A 1015 45.78 -12.83 8.25
CA ASN A 1015 45.18 -13.45 7.06
C ASN A 1015 43.65 -13.48 7.04
N LEU A 1016 42.99 -12.75 7.95
CA LEU A 1016 41.52 -12.76 8.09
C LEU A 1016 40.80 -12.34 6.80
N LYS A 1017 41.27 -11.29 6.13
CA LYS A 1017 40.67 -10.81 4.87
C LYS A 1017 40.64 -11.88 3.78
N HIS A 1018 41.66 -12.73 3.71
CA HIS A 1018 41.74 -13.79 2.70
C HIS A 1018 40.70 -14.88 2.94
N ILE A 1019 40.47 -15.27 4.20
CA ILE A 1019 39.45 -16.27 4.52
C ILE A 1019 38.04 -15.72 4.34
N LEU A 1020 37.79 -14.46 4.73
CA LEU A 1020 36.49 -13.79 4.53
C LEU A 1020 36.11 -13.72 3.03
N ALA A 1021 37.07 -13.44 2.15
CA ALA A 1021 36.83 -13.38 0.70
C ALA A 1021 36.43 -14.73 0.07
N ARG A 1022 36.65 -15.85 0.77
CA ARG A 1022 36.27 -17.20 0.32
C ARG A 1022 34.89 -17.62 0.84
N MET A 1023 34.31 -16.87 1.77
CA MET A 1023 33.02 -17.17 2.38
C MET A 1023 31.86 -16.58 1.58
N THR A 1024 30.72 -17.25 1.67
CA THR A 1024 29.45 -16.72 1.14
C THR A 1024 28.70 -16.03 2.29
N LEU A 1025 28.52 -14.71 2.20
CA LEU A 1025 28.00 -13.86 3.29
C LEU A 1025 26.73 -13.07 2.89
N ASN A 1026 25.97 -13.61 1.94
CA ASN A 1026 24.72 -13.01 1.44
C ASN A 1026 23.48 -13.37 2.27
N TRP A 1027 23.64 -14.10 3.38
CA TRP A 1027 22.54 -14.41 4.29
C TRP A 1027 22.00 -13.14 4.97
N ASP A 1028 20.72 -12.84 4.72
CA ASP A 1028 19.94 -11.73 5.26
C ASP A 1028 18.51 -12.18 5.64
N LEU A 1029 17.54 -11.25 5.72
CA LEU A 1029 16.15 -11.53 6.11
C LEU A 1029 15.30 -12.17 5.00
N ASP A 1030 15.73 -12.10 3.74
CA ASP A 1030 15.02 -12.66 2.59
C ASP A 1030 15.59 -14.02 2.16
N SER A 1031 16.67 -14.44 2.81
CA SER A 1031 17.37 -15.70 2.52
C SER A 1031 16.54 -16.92 2.92
N LYS A 1032 16.53 -17.96 2.07
CA LYS A 1032 15.95 -19.25 2.44
C LYS A 1032 16.74 -19.88 3.58
N ARG A 1033 16.04 -20.30 4.64
CA ARG A 1033 16.68 -20.80 5.86
C ARG A 1033 17.55 -22.03 5.65
N ARG A 1034 17.16 -22.93 4.74
CA ARG A 1034 18.00 -24.06 4.34
C ARG A 1034 19.31 -23.62 3.70
N GLU A 1035 19.26 -22.65 2.79
CA GLU A 1035 20.46 -22.10 2.14
C GLU A 1035 21.36 -21.39 3.15
N ALA A 1036 20.77 -20.65 4.09
CA ALA A 1036 21.47 -20.04 5.21
C ALA A 1036 22.18 -21.08 6.10
N TYR A 1037 21.51 -22.19 6.44
CA TYR A 1037 22.10 -23.30 7.19
C TYR A 1037 23.27 -23.96 6.44
N ASP A 1038 23.07 -24.29 5.15
CA ASP A 1038 24.10 -24.92 4.33
C ASP A 1038 25.32 -24.00 4.16
N THR A 1039 25.08 -22.69 3.97
CA THR A 1039 26.12 -21.67 3.87
C THR A 1039 26.87 -21.48 5.20
N SER A 1040 26.16 -21.45 6.34
CA SER A 1040 26.77 -21.39 7.66
C SER A 1040 27.71 -22.57 7.90
N ASN A 1041 27.28 -23.79 7.55
CA ASN A 1041 28.10 -24.99 7.68
C ASN A 1041 29.31 -24.98 6.74
N HIS A 1042 29.13 -24.53 5.51
CA HIS A 1042 30.23 -24.37 4.56
C HIS A 1042 31.28 -23.37 5.07
N ASN A 1043 30.83 -22.20 5.51
CA ASN A 1043 31.71 -21.17 6.08
C ASN A 1043 32.39 -21.66 7.37
N ALA A 1044 31.68 -22.41 8.22
CA ALA A 1044 32.27 -23.03 9.40
C ALA A 1044 33.38 -24.01 9.05
N ALA A 1045 33.21 -24.84 8.01
CA ALA A 1045 34.25 -25.74 7.53
C ALA A 1045 35.46 -25.00 6.96
N LEU A 1046 35.24 -23.92 6.20
CA LEU A 1046 36.31 -23.04 5.71
C LEU A 1046 37.09 -22.39 6.86
N PHE A 1047 36.38 -21.81 7.83
CA PHE A 1047 36.99 -21.13 8.98
C PHE A 1047 37.74 -22.12 9.87
N HIS A 1048 37.18 -23.29 10.13
CA HIS A 1048 37.86 -24.37 10.85
C HIS A 1048 39.14 -24.80 10.12
N GLY A 1049 39.07 -25.01 8.79
CA GLY A 1049 40.24 -25.35 7.98
C GLY A 1049 41.35 -24.30 8.04
N TRP A 1050 40.98 -23.02 8.08
CA TRP A 1050 41.93 -21.91 8.25
C TRP A 1050 42.58 -21.89 9.64
N LEU A 1051 41.81 -22.05 10.72
CA LEU A 1051 42.38 -22.13 12.08
C LEU A 1051 43.33 -23.33 12.26
N MET A 1052 43.09 -24.42 11.52
CA MET A 1052 43.94 -25.61 11.50
C MET A 1052 45.16 -25.49 10.58
N SER A 1053 45.26 -24.47 9.71
CA SER A 1053 46.38 -24.31 8.78
C SER A 1053 47.57 -23.58 9.41
N ASP A 1054 48.75 -23.69 8.80
CA ASP A 1054 49.95 -22.97 9.24
C ASP A 1054 49.88 -21.46 9.02
N ASP A 1055 48.81 -20.97 8.37
CA ASP A 1055 48.57 -19.53 8.15
C ASP A 1055 48.12 -18.79 9.41
N VAL A 1056 47.70 -19.52 10.45
CA VAL A 1056 47.35 -19.00 11.78
C VAL A 1056 48.44 -19.41 12.76
N SER A 1057 49.11 -18.43 13.34
CA SER A 1057 50.20 -18.63 14.28
C SER A 1057 49.72 -19.14 15.65
N LYS A 1058 50.62 -19.75 16.43
CA LYS A 1058 50.35 -20.14 17.83
C LYS A 1058 49.90 -18.93 18.66
N ASP A 1059 50.56 -17.78 18.50
CA ASP A 1059 50.19 -16.53 19.18
C ASP A 1059 48.75 -16.10 18.85
N GLU A 1060 48.32 -16.26 17.59
CA GLU A 1060 46.93 -15.98 17.18
C GLU A 1060 45.91 -16.92 17.83
N LEU A 1061 46.23 -18.20 17.98
CA LEU A 1061 45.39 -19.17 18.67
C LEU A 1061 45.37 -18.94 20.20
N ASP A 1062 46.51 -18.61 20.79
CA ASP A 1062 46.64 -18.31 22.22
C ASP A 1062 45.82 -17.07 22.61
N MET A 1063 45.75 -16.05 21.74
CA MET A 1063 44.85 -14.89 21.92
C MET A 1063 43.39 -15.31 22.03
N LEU A 1064 42.97 -16.29 21.23
CA LEU A 1064 41.61 -16.84 21.24
C LEU A 1064 41.37 -17.81 22.39
N CYS A 1065 42.43 -18.20 23.10
CA CYS A 1065 42.43 -19.28 24.09
C CYS A 1065 41.93 -20.61 23.50
N LEU A 1066 42.35 -20.88 22.25
CA LEU A 1066 42.09 -22.11 21.51
C LEU A 1066 43.42 -22.84 21.28
N TYR A 1067 43.39 -24.16 21.28
CA TYR A 1067 44.58 -24.99 21.06
C TYR A 1067 44.31 -26.06 20.01
N ARG A 1068 45.29 -26.43 19.18
CA ARG A 1068 45.13 -27.58 18.27
C ARG A 1068 45.17 -28.88 19.08
N GLY A 1069 44.34 -29.86 18.72
CA GLY A 1069 44.23 -31.13 19.43
C GLY A 1069 45.53 -31.93 19.43
N GLY A 1070 45.75 -32.71 20.50
CA GLY A 1070 47.02 -33.42 20.72
C GLY A 1070 48.15 -32.54 21.28
N CYS A 1071 47.84 -31.35 21.79
CA CYS A 1071 48.79 -30.50 22.49
C CYS A 1071 49.19 -31.11 23.84
N GLU A 1072 50.48 -31.48 23.99
CA GLU A 1072 51.05 -32.11 25.20
C GLU A 1072 50.84 -31.25 26.47
N ASP A 1073 50.78 -29.92 26.32
CA ASP A 1073 50.56 -28.96 27.42
C ASP A 1073 49.20 -29.16 28.15
N PHE A 1074 48.25 -29.88 27.54
CA PHE A 1074 46.88 -30.10 28.05
C PHE A 1074 46.53 -31.57 28.29
N GLU A 1075 47.52 -32.48 28.24
CA GLU A 1075 47.35 -33.88 28.69
C GLU A 1075 47.11 -33.97 30.20
N ILE A 1076 47.61 -32.99 30.95
CA ILE A 1076 47.38 -32.82 32.39
C ILE A 1076 46.93 -31.39 32.66
N VAL A 1077 45.63 -31.16 32.73
CA VAL A 1077 45.12 -29.88 33.24
C VAL A 1077 45.13 -29.95 34.76
N LYS A 1078 46.14 -29.33 35.37
CA LYS A 1078 46.24 -29.07 36.82
C LYS A 1078 46.16 -30.32 37.71
N GLY A 1079 46.82 -31.39 37.26
CA GLY A 1079 46.98 -32.65 38.01
C GLY A 1079 45.97 -33.73 37.64
N ILE A 1080 44.97 -33.43 36.79
CA ILE A 1080 43.98 -34.39 36.31
C ILE A 1080 44.33 -34.77 34.86
N PRO A 1081 44.52 -36.08 34.55
CA PRO A 1081 44.78 -36.51 33.19
C PRO A 1081 43.53 -36.35 32.32
N GLY A 1082 43.71 -35.82 31.11
CA GLY A 1082 42.62 -35.63 30.17
C GLY A 1082 43.13 -35.51 28.72
N THR A 1083 42.19 -35.36 27.81
CA THR A 1083 42.45 -35.22 26.38
C THR A 1083 41.72 -34.00 25.84
N LEU A 1084 42.47 -33.14 25.17
CA LEU A 1084 41.93 -31.96 24.52
C LEU A 1084 41.51 -32.31 23.08
N ALA A 1085 40.23 -32.13 22.77
CA ALA A 1085 39.72 -32.28 21.42
C ALA A 1085 40.13 -31.08 20.54
N ASN A 1086 40.12 -31.25 19.22
CA ASN A 1086 40.15 -30.10 18.31
C ASN A 1086 38.96 -29.18 18.59
N PHE A 1087 39.13 -27.89 18.31
CA PHE A 1087 38.03 -26.93 18.40
C PHE A 1087 37.00 -27.16 17.29
N GLU A 1088 35.74 -26.86 17.60
CA GLU A 1088 34.58 -26.97 16.72
C GLU A 1088 34.09 -25.55 16.40
N VAL A 1089 34.01 -25.21 15.11
CA VAL A 1089 33.34 -23.99 14.65
C VAL A 1089 31.86 -24.34 14.47
N HIS A 1090 31.03 -24.00 15.46
CA HIS A 1090 29.61 -24.35 15.44
C HIS A 1090 28.80 -23.46 14.52
N SER A 1091 29.22 -22.20 14.41
CA SER A 1091 28.42 -21.23 13.71
C SER A 1091 29.24 -20.11 13.11
N VAL A 1092 28.89 -19.75 11.88
CA VAL A 1092 29.43 -18.60 11.15
C VAL A 1092 28.26 -17.88 10.49
N ARG A 1093 27.76 -16.85 11.16
CA ARG A 1093 26.51 -16.17 10.78
C ARG A 1093 26.77 -14.68 10.50
N PRO A 1094 26.48 -14.17 9.29
CA PRO A 1094 26.48 -12.74 9.06
C PRO A 1094 25.27 -12.09 9.77
N ALA A 1095 25.43 -10.85 10.21
CA ALA A 1095 24.38 -10.04 10.81
C ALA A 1095 24.34 -8.68 10.11
N ARG A 1096 23.15 -8.25 9.63
CA ARG A 1096 22.95 -6.97 8.95
C ARG A 1096 21.89 -6.18 9.69
N ARG A 1097 22.34 -5.21 10.48
CA ARG A 1097 21.48 -4.43 11.38
C ARG A 1097 21.42 -2.98 10.92
N ILE A 1098 20.27 -2.36 11.06
CA ILE A 1098 20.07 -0.94 10.74
C ILE A 1098 20.02 -0.17 12.05
N GLY A 1099 20.90 0.81 12.22
CA GLY A 1099 20.91 1.71 13.36
C GLY A 1099 19.81 2.79 13.23
N PRO A 1100 19.50 3.51 14.31
CA PRO A 1100 18.57 4.65 14.28
C PRO A 1100 19.10 5.84 13.46
N ASP A 1101 20.37 5.81 13.05
CA ASP A 1101 21.03 6.74 12.13
C ASP A 1101 20.92 6.29 10.66
N ASP A 1102 20.07 5.29 10.38
CA ASP A 1102 19.87 4.62 9.09
C ASP A 1102 21.14 3.96 8.52
N GLN A 1103 22.21 3.82 9.32
CA GLN A 1103 23.42 3.15 8.89
C GLN A 1103 23.31 1.63 9.05
N THR A 1104 23.68 0.92 7.99
CA THR A 1104 23.79 -0.54 8.04
C THR A 1104 25.11 -0.96 8.69
N ARG A 1105 25.01 -1.72 9.78
CA ARG A 1105 26.11 -2.44 10.42
C ARG A 1105 26.12 -3.88 9.93
N THR A 1106 27.19 -4.25 9.23
CA THR A 1106 27.38 -5.59 8.68
C THR A 1106 28.51 -6.30 9.41
N GLN A 1107 28.17 -7.34 10.16
CA GLN A 1107 29.08 -8.08 11.01
C GLN A 1107 29.05 -9.58 10.67
N LEU A 1108 30.08 -10.31 11.08
CA LEU A 1108 30.11 -11.77 11.07
C LEU A 1108 30.34 -12.27 12.50
N ILE A 1109 29.42 -13.11 12.98
CA ILE A 1109 29.47 -13.74 14.28
C ILE A 1109 30.00 -15.16 14.09
N VAL A 1110 31.13 -15.47 14.74
CA VAL A 1110 31.76 -16.78 14.67
C VAL A 1110 31.85 -17.38 16.07
N GLU A 1111 31.20 -18.51 16.26
CA GLU A 1111 31.17 -19.23 17.54
C GLU A 1111 32.01 -20.50 17.45
N ILE A 1112 32.96 -20.61 18.37
CA ILE A 1112 33.92 -21.70 18.42
C ILE A 1112 33.92 -22.26 19.82
N THR A 1113 33.85 -23.58 19.96
CA THR A 1113 34.07 -24.22 21.26
C THR A 1113 35.18 -25.25 21.20
N GLN A 1114 35.70 -25.60 22.36
CA GLN A 1114 36.69 -26.64 22.51
C GLN A 1114 36.37 -27.49 23.73
N THR A 1115 36.46 -28.81 23.56
CA THR A 1115 36.14 -29.78 24.62
C THR A 1115 37.42 -30.34 25.21
N TRP A 1116 37.51 -30.36 26.53
CA TRP A 1116 38.49 -31.12 27.28
C TRP A 1116 37.77 -32.26 28.01
N ARG A 1117 38.26 -33.49 27.85
CA ARG A 1117 37.64 -34.70 28.40
C ARG A 1117 38.58 -35.37 29.38
N SER A 1118 38.08 -35.71 30.57
CA SER A 1118 38.80 -36.49 31.56
C SER A 1118 37.96 -37.70 32.01
N PRO A 1119 38.54 -38.91 32.10
CA PRO A 1119 37.81 -40.08 32.59
C PRO A 1119 37.22 -39.86 33.99
N GLY A 1120 35.91 -40.12 34.13
CA GLY A 1120 35.20 -39.97 35.40
C GLY A 1120 34.65 -38.56 35.70
N TYR A 1121 34.77 -37.63 34.75
CA TYR A 1121 34.23 -36.27 34.84
C TYR A 1121 33.35 -35.94 33.62
N ASN A 1122 32.42 -35.01 33.78
CA ASN A 1122 31.64 -34.45 32.66
C ASN A 1122 32.52 -33.69 31.66
N ASP A 1123 32.11 -33.65 30.39
CA ASP A 1123 32.78 -32.88 29.34
C ASP A 1123 32.93 -31.41 29.78
N TYR A 1124 34.17 -30.90 29.78
CA TYR A 1124 34.46 -29.51 30.13
C TYR A 1124 34.70 -28.67 28.87
N ARG A 1125 34.05 -27.51 28.78
CA ARG A 1125 34.08 -26.68 27.56
C ARG A 1125 34.66 -25.29 27.81
N GLY A 1126 35.50 -24.87 26.87
CA GLY A 1126 35.83 -23.47 26.61
C GLY A 1126 35.39 -23.08 25.21
N GLY A 1127 35.63 -21.82 24.85
CA GLY A 1127 35.28 -21.32 23.53
C GLY A 1127 35.45 -19.83 23.39
N VAL A 1128 35.19 -19.35 22.19
CA VAL A 1128 35.25 -17.93 21.85
C VAL A 1128 34.17 -17.57 20.84
N THR A 1129 33.52 -16.43 21.07
CA THR A 1129 32.69 -15.73 20.09
C THR A 1129 33.50 -14.59 19.50
N LEU A 1130 33.63 -14.56 18.18
CA LEU A 1130 34.27 -13.47 17.44
C LEU A 1130 33.20 -12.62 16.76
N ILE A 1131 33.31 -11.32 16.94
CA ILE A 1131 32.49 -10.34 16.22
C ILE A 1131 33.41 -9.61 15.24
N VAL A 1132 33.24 -9.91 13.96
CA VAL A 1132 34.06 -9.39 12.87
C VAL A 1132 33.30 -8.29 12.15
N ASP A 1133 33.93 -7.14 11.95
CA ASP A 1133 33.42 -6.08 11.10
C ASP A 1133 33.71 -6.42 9.63
N LEU A 1134 32.67 -6.61 8.83
CA LEU A 1134 32.82 -7.03 7.43
C LEU A 1134 33.20 -5.87 6.49
N VAL A 1135 33.05 -4.62 6.93
CA VAL A 1135 33.49 -3.44 6.17
C VAL A 1135 34.99 -3.23 6.39
N ALA A 1136 35.42 -3.21 7.65
CA ALA A 1136 36.83 -3.04 8.01
C ALA A 1136 37.66 -4.32 7.82
N ASN A 1137 37.02 -5.49 7.71
CA ASN A 1137 37.67 -6.81 7.64
C ASN A 1137 38.55 -7.11 8.87
N GLU A 1138 38.09 -6.71 10.06
CA GLU A 1138 38.82 -6.87 11.32
C GLU A 1138 37.94 -7.48 12.41
N VAL A 1139 38.57 -8.21 13.35
CA VAL A 1139 37.87 -8.68 14.56
C VAL A 1139 37.73 -7.49 15.50
N ARG A 1140 36.49 -7.10 15.77
CA ARG A 1140 36.17 -5.98 16.65
C ARG A 1140 36.11 -6.39 18.11
N TYR A 1141 35.64 -7.61 18.39
CA TYR A 1141 35.55 -8.15 19.76
C TYR A 1141 35.89 -9.62 19.83
N VAL A 1142 36.49 -10.02 20.95
CA VAL A 1142 36.80 -11.41 21.31
C VAL A 1142 36.19 -11.73 22.67
N VAL A 1143 35.12 -12.53 22.67
CA VAL A 1143 34.41 -12.93 23.90
C VAL A 1143 34.76 -14.38 24.22
N ARG A 1144 35.62 -14.60 25.21
CA ARG A 1144 36.30 -15.90 25.42
C ARG A 1144 36.05 -16.51 26.80
N LYS A 1145 35.94 -17.84 26.82
CA LYS A 1145 35.88 -18.70 28.00
C LYS A 1145 36.98 -19.74 27.91
N ARG A 1146 37.96 -19.64 28.80
CA ARG A 1146 39.17 -20.46 28.77
C ARG A 1146 38.90 -21.92 29.14
N VAL A 1147 39.29 -22.85 28.27
CA VAL A 1147 39.19 -24.31 28.50
C VAL A 1147 40.19 -24.83 29.54
N ASP A 1148 41.14 -23.99 30.00
CA ASP A 1148 42.13 -24.33 31.02
C ASP A 1148 41.87 -23.63 32.38
N SER A 1149 40.71 -22.99 32.51
CA SER A 1149 40.30 -22.33 33.76
C SER A 1149 39.93 -23.33 34.84
N GLU A 1150 40.69 -23.33 35.94
CA GLU A 1150 40.43 -24.19 37.11
C GLU A 1150 39.24 -23.78 37.93
N ALA A 1151 39.05 -22.48 38.10
CA ALA A 1151 37.93 -21.97 38.89
C ALA A 1151 36.60 -22.44 38.28
N ARG A 1152 36.50 -22.33 36.93
CA ARG A 1152 35.34 -22.81 36.17
C ARG A 1152 35.20 -24.33 36.21
N PHE A 1153 36.29 -25.07 35.98
CA PHE A 1153 36.26 -26.53 36.07
C PHE A 1153 35.77 -27.00 37.45
N ARG A 1154 36.34 -26.48 38.55
CA ARG A 1154 35.94 -26.84 39.91
C ARG A 1154 34.49 -26.44 40.22
N ALA A 1155 34.04 -25.28 39.74
CA ALA A 1155 32.66 -24.85 39.91
C ALA A 1155 31.68 -25.79 39.20
N GLN A 1156 31.99 -26.23 37.98
CA GLN A 1156 31.14 -27.17 37.23
C GLN A 1156 31.06 -28.55 37.90
N GLN A 1157 32.17 -29.06 38.45
CA GLN A 1157 32.15 -30.35 39.18
C GLN A 1157 31.40 -30.29 40.52
N GLY A 1158 31.16 -29.10 41.06
CA GLY A 1158 30.39 -28.90 42.28
C GLY A 1158 28.87 -28.87 42.05
N LEU A 1159 28.42 -28.91 40.79
CA LEU A 1159 27.01 -28.95 40.45
C LEU A 1159 26.47 -30.38 40.57
N PRO A 1160 25.23 -30.58 41.05
CA PRO A 1160 24.55 -31.86 40.92
C PRO A 1160 24.50 -32.25 39.44
N ASP A 1161 24.79 -33.51 39.10
CA ASP A 1161 24.59 -33.99 37.72
C ASP A 1161 23.15 -33.66 37.28
N ALA A 1162 22.99 -33.03 36.11
CA ALA A 1162 21.70 -32.68 35.52
C ALA A 1162 20.81 -33.89 35.16
N GLY A 1163 21.17 -35.09 35.63
CA GLY A 1163 20.37 -36.30 35.66
C GLY A 1163 20.39 -36.90 37.07
N GLY A 1164 19.45 -36.49 37.92
CA GLY A 1164 19.15 -37.20 39.16
C GLY A 1164 18.58 -38.59 38.85
N ALA A 1165 19.45 -39.58 38.64
CA ALA A 1165 19.06 -40.98 38.42
C ALA A 1165 19.77 -41.98 39.34
N THR A 1166 20.28 -41.55 40.49
CA THR A 1166 20.90 -42.47 41.48
C THR A 1166 20.43 -42.30 42.92
N ALA A 1167 19.30 -41.64 43.16
CA ALA A 1167 18.76 -41.51 44.52
C ALA A 1167 17.22 -41.51 44.60
N LEU A 1168 16.55 -42.52 44.04
CA LEU A 1168 15.23 -42.95 44.51
C LEU A 1168 15.25 -44.47 44.64
N SER A 1169 15.67 -44.93 45.82
CA SER A 1169 15.58 -46.31 46.25
C SER A 1169 14.13 -46.67 46.57
N ASP A 1170 13.66 -47.77 45.99
CA ASP A 1170 12.64 -48.70 46.48
C ASP A 1170 11.42 -48.12 47.23
N GLY A 1171 10.28 -47.97 46.54
CA GLY A 1171 9.00 -48.12 47.24
C GLY A 1171 7.72 -47.39 46.79
N GLU A 1172 7.68 -46.63 45.70
CA GLU A 1172 6.45 -45.91 45.31
C GLU A 1172 5.89 -46.33 43.94
N GLU A 1173 4.56 -46.46 43.89
CA GLU A 1173 3.76 -47.04 42.80
C GLU A 1173 4.01 -46.36 41.44
N ALA A 1174 4.09 -47.18 40.39
CA ALA A 1174 4.31 -46.76 39.01
C ALA A 1174 3.29 -45.70 38.57
N SER A 1175 3.78 -44.48 38.28
CA SER A 1175 2.96 -43.39 37.74
C SER A 1175 2.91 -43.45 36.20
N LEU A 1176 1.95 -42.73 35.62
CA LEU A 1176 1.76 -42.55 34.16
C LEU A 1176 3.03 -42.05 33.41
N HIS A 1177 4.06 -41.62 34.15
CA HIS A 1177 5.43 -41.33 33.70
C HIS A 1177 6.04 -42.42 32.81
N ASP A 1178 5.84 -43.70 33.15
CA ASP A 1178 6.53 -44.82 32.50
C ASP A 1178 5.99 -45.19 31.11
N ASN A 1179 4.85 -44.60 30.71
CA ASN A 1179 4.24 -44.85 29.39
C ASN A 1179 4.70 -43.89 28.29
N TYR A 1180 5.30 -42.74 28.63
CA TYR A 1180 5.77 -41.74 27.65
C TYR A 1180 7.30 -41.56 27.65
N TYR A 1181 8.00 -41.89 28.74
CA TYR A 1181 9.44 -41.68 28.88
C TYR A 1181 10.15 -42.97 29.31
N ASP A 1182 11.13 -43.39 28.51
CA ASP A 1182 12.13 -44.36 28.95
C ASP A 1182 12.99 -43.70 30.04
N PRO A 1183 13.12 -44.29 31.25
CA PRO A 1183 13.93 -43.71 32.33
C PRO A 1183 15.41 -43.50 31.96
N ARG A 1184 15.87 -44.10 30.84
CA ARG A 1184 17.21 -43.86 30.26
C ARG A 1184 17.36 -42.53 29.50
N ASN A 1185 16.28 -41.75 29.31
CA ASN A 1185 16.23 -40.56 28.45
C ASN A 1185 16.01 -39.22 29.18
N VAL A 1186 16.00 -39.18 30.52
CA VAL A 1186 15.72 -37.96 31.31
C VAL A 1186 16.66 -36.80 30.96
N GLY A 1187 17.94 -37.08 30.64
CA GLY A 1187 18.91 -36.05 30.22
C GLY A 1187 18.68 -35.45 28.83
N ARG A 1188 17.67 -35.91 28.06
CA ARG A 1188 17.32 -35.38 26.73
C ARG A 1188 16.22 -34.33 26.76
N GLU A 1189 15.54 -34.16 27.89
CA GLU A 1189 14.37 -33.28 28.05
C GLU A 1189 14.55 -32.35 29.27
N PRO A 1190 15.57 -31.47 29.26
CA PRO A 1190 15.94 -30.65 30.41
C PRO A 1190 14.81 -29.70 30.86
N PHE A 1191 14.08 -29.10 29.90
CA PHE A 1191 13.03 -28.13 30.19
C PHE A 1191 11.77 -28.76 30.82
N ALA A 1192 11.42 -29.99 30.43
CA ALA A 1192 10.31 -30.73 31.04
C ALA A 1192 10.51 -30.94 32.55
N MET A 1193 11.75 -31.24 32.95
CA MET A 1193 12.13 -31.43 34.36
C MET A 1193 12.23 -30.09 35.10
N LEU A 1194 12.76 -29.06 34.44
CA LEU A 1194 12.89 -27.72 34.98
C LEU A 1194 11.53 -27.14 35.39
N HIS A 1195 10.51 -27.28 34.55
CA HIS A 1195 9.16 -26.76 34.82
C HIS A 1195 8.37 -27.60 35.83
N ARG A 1196 8.68 -28.89 35.98
CA ARG A 1196 8.07 -29.74 37.03
C ARG A 1196 8.62 -29.49 38.42
N SER A 1197 9.90 -29.13 38.56
CA SER A 1197 10.52 -28.90 39.87
C SER A 1197 9.88 -27.75 40.66
N SER A 1198 9.27 -26.79 39.94
CA SER A 1198 8.49 -25.67 40.48
C SER A 1198 7.14 -26.10 41.06
N ALA A 1199 6.52 -27.15 40.51
CA ALA A 1199 5.20 -27.65 40.92
C ALA A 1199 5.25 -28.55 42.17
N THR A 1200 6.38 -29.24 42.41
CA THR A 1200 6.50 -30.24 43.49
C THR A 1200 6.98 -29.67 44.84
N MET A 1201 7.47 -28.42 44.90
CA MET A 1201 8.06 -27.85 46.14
C MET A 1201 7.08 -27.18 47.12
N VAL A 1202 5.77 -27.14 46.84
CA VAL A 1202 4.76 -26.62 47.79
C VAL A 1202 3.92 -27.73 48.43
N GLY A 1203 4.29 -29.00 48.18
CA GLY A 1203 3.65 -30.19 48.74
C GLY A 1203 4.46 -30.89 49.84
N ARG A 1204 5.29 -30.18 50.61
CA ARG A 1204 5.89 -30.68 51.87
C ARG A 1204 5.79 -29.67 52.99
#